data_AF-A0A975DK98-F1
#
_entry.id   AF-A0A975DK98-F1
#
_cell.length_a   1.000
_cell.length_b   1.000
_cell.length_c   1.000
_cell.angle_alpha   90.00
_cell.angle_beta   90.00
_cell.angle_gamma   90.00
#
_symmetry.space_group_name_H-M   'P 1'
#
loop_
_entity.id
_entity.type
_entity.pdbx_description
1 polymer ?
#
loop_
_entity_poly.entity_id
_entity_poly.type
_entity_poly.pdbx_seq_one_letter_code
_entity_poly.pdbx_strand_id
1 'polypeptide(L)'
;MDEQGHYRSSSVKGELLIAGPSVSKGYRNLPEENANRFITIELNDGRAVRCYKTGDYVDIDEDGITSFIGRLDRQVKINGYRVELESIENTMRDNLPIFGASAAYFELNQKKWLVAAITPPSEPCADMTARLEDVMPGYMVPQRIYVLENFPRNENGKTDVKAIKAILTEKLTEELANQANSSDTPSIEQDYDGVALEVYLGVQPIFHKYIAKTEYTIHDSFFELGGNSLDSVQLVANLQYKGLSLSAFDFNNTPTIDGIVKSVVKNRESANKAGNVVERTEVTAFAAAQDFFFKEELASPDLYNQALMFRIDQRVDFDVLKQAMGILCEQHELLRTSFARQEGHYVAKPLNASIDSVLSRSTLPANEDHRTLIKTRSTAVQEAINLASGEVFKAHLFETTDAESYLLLVAHHISVDVISWRIITSELSQLYGDLIDGIDIVSNPVRCSFWDWVDHLDSSIAKDTSSSVSADPKPSVFASKMPHTEGNAHTFWFAYSKEHSIELEAASAAKNVPLHTLLLGTLAHEYGKLNNANRVCIDVESHGRVSFDPEVDISRVVGWHTSTYPFEVDVDAYVIDQTLLNTKKEFDSAVNLGVEKSWQVKHIEDVETLYHAPICFNYLGDTDFPHDDRLALTPSTMDIGPCRGRDNIRFHDIKVSIQKMHGQYVVDISYPSVCDETQKAQIVALLERYRDRLNSLLVDQSTVMAPVLMEGTSTGAIHYCPEGFISASESMHQRHYGTVLLTGASGFIGVHCLKELLDTTSAEIVCLVRSSADKSAAERLYENWCWYFSDEDWQTYAGRIAVLESDLTRTQFGLRDEQYEGLKNVVDAIYHLAADTRLIGSTQEFYESNIVPLKQIINFSKVGKVKDLHYMSTLAVCGVNRDMVKFRESSLNIGQDFQNGYEKTKYQAEELVNSHIVEGYRAYIYRTGNVSGNSVTGKFQRNSKANRLIQFLNATAKVGVLPTSIDEEVNLSPVDVVAAFVVKLSLDHEQAPGVFHVDTPHYFSMKALYKALANNGFTLNHSTNKTFGDVFGWLDSTVDSDFALGKLWSSRSPRNVIYDHSVTLRKLEKLGCRFEEPTEAWIEKFICHLIEQKAISKSDPDLLHLGQFTRKRIFKNPDYPSVLLKASA
;
A
#
# COMPACT_ATOMS: atom_id res chain seq x y z
N MET A 1 -22.66 50.57 12.61
CA MET A 1 -23.50 51.66 12.08
C MET A 1 -24.77 51.02 11.55
N ASP A 2 -25.97 51.54 11.84
CA ASP A 2 -27.21 50.90 11.33
C ASP A 2 -27.35 51.05 9.81
N GLU A 3 -28.29 50.32 9.21
CA GLU A 3 -28.53 50.32 7.75
C GLU A 3 -28.89 51.71 7.19
N GLN A 4 -29.24 52.68 8.04
CA GLN A 4 -29.53 54.07 7.66
C GLN A 4 -28.35 55.02 7.90
N GLY A 5 -27.20 54.51 8.34
CA GLY A 5 -26.00 55.31 8.53
C GLY A 5 -25.96 56.07 9.86
N HIS A 6 -26.70 55.64 10.88
CA HIS A 6 -26.66 56.28 12.19
C HIS A 6 -25.86 55.45 13.21
N TYR A 7 -25.23 56.16 14.14
CA TYR A 7 -24.56 55.57 15.31
C TYR A 7 -25.60 55.27 16.40
N ARG A 8 -25.59 54.05 16.94
CA ARG A 8 -26.51 53.60 18.01
C ARG A 8 -25.69 53.12 19.21
N SER A 9 -26.19 53.39 20.42
CA SER A 9 -25.50 53.11 21.69
C SER A 9 -25.90 51.79 22.36
N SER A 10 -26.77 50.99 21.74
CA SER A 10 -27.18 49.67 22.23
C SER A 10 -27.80 48.84 21.10
N SER A 11 -27.70 47.52 21.24
CA SER A 11 -28.12 46.43 20.33
C SER A 11 -28.45 46.82 18.88
N VAL A 12 -27.49 46.62 17.98
CA VAL A 12 -27.65 46.97 16.57
C VAL A 12 -26.88 46.00 15.67
N LYS A 13 -27.53 45.57 14.57
CA LYS A 13 -26.89 44.88 13.46
C LYS A 13 -26.41 45.90 12.44
N GLY A 14 -25.19 45.74 11.94
CA GLY A 14 -24.63 46.72 11.02
C GLY A 14 -23.21 46.44 10.57
N GLU A 15 -22.69 47.31 9.70
CA GLU A 15 -21.28 47.27 9.30
C GLU A 15 -20.37 47.63 10.49
N LEU A 16 -19.33 46.83 10.69
CA LEU A 16 -18.26 47.07 11.66
C LEU A 16 -17.29 48.14 11.12
N LEU A 17 -17.12 49.19 11.91
CA LEU A 17 -16.17 50.27 11.64
C LEU A 17 -15.07 50.27 12.70
N ILE A 18 -13.81 50.30 12.27
CA ILE A 18 -12.66 50.36 13.19
C ILE A 18 -12.16 51.80 13.24
N ALA A 19 -12.00 52.33 14.45
CA ALA A 19 -11.48 53.67 14.72
C ALA A 19 -10.28 53.63 15.68
N GLY A 20 -9.41 54.63 15.63
CA GLY A 20 -8.30 54.78 16.59
C GLY A 20 -6.89 54.63 15.99
N PRO A 21 -5.86 54.51 16.84
CA PRO A 21 -4.44 54.58 16.43
C PRO A 21 -4.00 53.48 15.45
N SER A 22 -4.75 52.37 15.37
CA SER A 22 -4.50 51.23 14.48
C SER A 22 -4.98 51.45 13.04
N VAL A 23 -5.70 52.53 12.75
CA VAL A 23 -6.18 52.83 11.39
C VAL A 23 -5.03 53.42 10.56
N SER A 24 -4.59 52.68 9.53
CA SER A 24 -3.48 53.06 8.66
C SER A 24 -3.76 54.33 7.83
N LYS A 25 -2.74 54.93 7.22
CA LYS A 25 -2.91 56.11 6.34
C LYS A 25 -3.77 55.84 5.10
N GLY A 26 -3.92 54.59 4.69
CA GLY A 26 -4.63 54.17 3.50
C GLY A 26 -3.79 53.23 2.63
N TYR A 27 -4.39 52.72 1.56
CA TYR A 27 -3.75 51.96 0.50
C TYR A 27 -2.84 52.85 -0.35
N ARG A 28 -1.67 52.33 -0.74
CA ARG A 28 -0.70 53.06 -1.57
C ARG A 28 -1.20 53.13 -3.01
N ASN A 29 -1.17 54.32 -3.61
CA ASN A 29 -1.56 54.60 -5.01
C ASN A 29 -3.02 54.27 -5.39
N LEU A 30 -3.93 54.13 -4.42
CA LEU A 30 -5.34 53.82 -4.67
C LEU A 30 -6.26 54.90 -4.03
N PRO A 31 -6.34 56.10 -4.63
CA PRO A 31 -7.04 57.24 -4.02
C PRO A 31 -8.56 57.06 -3.92
N GLU A 32 -9.19 56.40 -4.90
CA GLU A 32 -10.63 56.13 -4.88
C GLU A 32 -11.01 55.12 -3.78
N GLU A 33 -10.26 54.02 -3.66
CA GLU A 33 -10.45 53.03 -2.59
C GLU A 33 -10.19 53.64 -1.19
N ASN A 34 -9.21 54.55 -1.09
CA ASN A 34 -8.98 55.27 0.16
C ASN A 34 -10.15 56.15 0.57
N ALA A 35 -10.76 56.87 -0.37
CA ALA A 35 -11.93 57.69 -0.11
C ALA A 35 -13.15 56.84 0.29
N ASN A 36 -13.30 55.64 -0.30
CA ASN A 36 -14.42 54.74 -0.05
C ASN A 36 -14.30 53.97 1.28
N ARG A 37 -13.09 53.50 1.62
CA ARG A 37 -12.85 52.62 2.79
C ARG A 37 -12.42 53.37 4.06
N PHE A 38 -11.80 54.55 3.94
CA PHE A 38 -11.34 55.33 5.10
C PHE A 38 -12.15 56.62 5.24
N ILE A 39 -13.28 56.50 5.93
CA ILE A 39 -14.24 57.59 6.10
C ILE A 39 -14.00 58.37 7.40
N THR A 40 -14.62 59.54 7.53
CA THR A 40 -14.68 60.28 8.80
C THR A 40 -16.12 60.27 9.30
N ILE A 41 -16.32 59.90 10.56
CA ILE A 41 -17.62 59.93 11.23
C ILE A 41 -17.58 60.92 12.39
N GLU A 42 -18.72 61.56 12.67
CA GLU A 42 -18.87 62.44 13.83
C GLU A 42 -19.52 61.66 14.97
N LEU A 43 -18.89 61.67 16.14
CA LEU A 43 -19.40 61.02 17.35
C LEU A 43 -20.45 61.91 18.03
N ASN A 44 -21.27 61.32 18.91
CA ASN A 44 -22.32 62.03 19.64
C ASN A 44 -21.83 63.20 20.51
N ASP A 45 -20.53 63.28 20.79
CA ASP A 45 -19.88 64.37 21.53
C ASP A 45 -19.29 65.47 20.60
N GLY A 46 -19.56 65.41 19.30
CA GLY A 46 -19.12 66.39 18.30
C GLY A 46 -17.70 66.18 17.79
N ARG A 47 -17.01 65.10 18.19
CA ARG A 47 -15.67 64.78 17.69
C ARG A 47 -15.73 64.04 16.36
N ALA A 48 -14.99 64.52 15.36
CA ALA A 48 -14.78 63.81 14.11
C ALA A 48 -13.66 62.77 14.27
N VAL A 49 -13.94 61.52 13.93
CA VAL A 49 -13.00 60.40 14.03
C VAL A 49 -12.89 59.69 12.68
N ARG A 50 -11.65 59.42 12.26
CA ARG A 50 -11.37 58.65 11.05
C ARG A 50 -11.53 57.16 11.32
N CYS A 51 -12.28 56.48 10.46
CA CYS A 51 -12.67 55.09 10.60
C CYS A 51 -12.37 54.31 9.32
N TYR A 52 -12.05 53.03 9.47
CA TYR A 52 -11.94 52.06 8.39
C TYR A 52 -13.20 51.20 8.31
N LYS A 53 -13.77 51.11 7.11
CA LYS A 53 -14.87 50.20 6.76
C LYS A 53 -14.35 48.78 6.54
N THR A 54 -14.66 47.88 7.45
CA THR A 54 -14.17 46.49 7.40
C THR A 54 -14.83 45.64 6.31
N GLY A 55 -16.05 46.02 5.92
CA GLY A 55 -16.93 45.16 5.12
C GLY A 55 -17.51 43.98 5.92
N ASP A 56 -17.29 43.89 7.22
CA ASP A 56 -17.85 42.84 8.08
C ASP A 56 -19.20 43.30 8.67
N TYR A 57 -20.22 42.45 8.60
CA TYR A 57 -21.54 42.65 9.19
C TYR A 57 -21.60 41.93 10.53
N VAL A 58 -21.91 42.67 11.58
CA VAL A 58 -21.85 42.19 12.97
C VAL A 58 -23.15 42.50 13.71
N ASP A 59 -23.45 41.69 14.72
CA ASP A 59 -24.48 41.94 15.74
C ASP A 59 -23.75 42.30 17.03
N ILE A 60 -24.09 43.43 17.64
CA ILE A 60 -23.58 43.77 18.98
C ILE A 60 -24.76 43.63 19.92
N ASP A 61 -24.64 42.81 20.96
CA ASP A 61 -25.69 42.66 21.97
C ASP A 61 -25.65 43.76 23.03
N GLU A 62 -26.55 43.67 24.03
CA GLU A 62 -26.67 44.66 25.10
C GLU A 62 -25.45 44.67 26.06
N ASP A 63 -24.66 43.59 26.09
CA ASP A 63 -23.44 43.45 26.89
C ASP A 63 -22.18 43.89 26.12
N GLY A 64 -22.33 44.32 24.85
CA GLY A 64 -21.24 44.77 24.00
C GLY A 64 -20.45 43.63 23.35
N ILE A 65 -20.93 42.39 23.43
CA ILE A 65 -20.33 41.26 22.75
C ILE A 65 -20.67 41.34 21.27
N THR A 66 -19.63 41.38 20.44
CA THR A 66 -19.75 41.49 18.98
C THR A 66 -19.74 40.09 18.35
N SER A 67 -20.88 39.68 17.80
CA SER A 67 -21.02 38.44 17.05
C SER A 67 -20.90 38.71 15.55
N PHE A 68 -19.96 38.04 14.89
CA PHE A 68 -19.78 38.12 13.44
C PHE A 68 -20.93 37.41 12.71
N ILE A 69 -21.62 38.12 11.80
CA ILE A 69 -22.74 37.58 11.02
C ILE A 69 -22.29 37.17 9.61
N GLY A 70 -21.40 37.95 8.99
CA GLY A 70 -20.93 37.70 7.62
C GLY A 70 -20.20 38.89 7.02
N ARG A 71 -19.85 38.83 5.73
CA ARG A 71 -19.26 39.96 4.99
C ARG A 71 -20.30 40.62 4.08
N LEU A 72 -20.21 41.93 3.94
CA LEU A 72 -20.98 42.75 3.00
C LEU A 72 -20.49 42.55 1.55
N ASP A 73 -19.20 42.28 1.37
CA ASP A 73 -18.63 41.82 0.10
C ASP A 73 -18.73 40.28 0.01
N ARG A 74 -19.10 39.75 -1.17
CA ARG A 74 -19.37 38.32 -1.41
C ARG A 74 -18.09 37.48 -1.50
N GLN A 75 -17.15 37.73 -0.60
CA GLN A 75 -15.82 37.15 -0.60
C GLN A 75 -15.82 35.76 0.05
N VAL A 76 -15.11 34.82 -0.55
CA VAL A 76 -15.06 33.41 -0.12
C VAL A 76 -13.63 32.88 -0.12
N LYS A 77 -13.36 31.81 0.63
CA LYS A 77 -12.05 31.12 0.63
C LYS A 77 -12.16 29.82 -0.16
N ILE A 78 -11.45 29.74 -1.28
CA ILE A 78 -11.41 28.57 -2.17
C ILE A 78 -9.98 28.05 -2.18
N ASN A 79 -9.77 26.81 -1.72
CA ASN A 79 -8.45 26.14 -1.66
C ASN A 79 -7.35 27.00 -1.00
N GLY A 80 -7.70 27.72 0.08
CA GLY A 80 -6.78 28.61 0.79
C GLY A 80 -6.70 30.04 0.23
N TYR A 81 -7.13 30.27 -1.01
CA TYR A 81 -7.13 31.57 -1.66
C TYR A 81 -8.40 32.38 -1.32
N ARG A 82 -8.21 33.68 -1.07
CA ARG A 82 -9.31 34.62 -0.79
C ARG A 82 -9.80 35.20 -2.12
N VAL A 83 -11.04 34.87 -2.51
CA VAL A 83 -11.60 35.15 -3.84
C VAL A 83 -12.86 36.01 -3.74
N GLU A 84 -12.94 37.05 -4.57
CA GLU A 84 -14.13 37.88 -4.73
C GLU A 84 -15.04 37.30 -5.82
N LEU A 85 -16.24 36.84 -5.46
CA LEU A 85 -17.16 36.23 -6.43
C LEU A 85 -17.58 37.20 -7.55
N GLU A 86 -17.65 38.50 -7.27
CA GLU A 86 -17.95 39.53 -8.27
C GLU A 86 -16.83 39.65 -9.33
N SER A 87 -15.57 39.37 -8.97
CA SER A 87 -14.46 39.32 -9.93
C SER A 87 -14.64 38.19 -10.94
N ILE A 88 -15.12 37.03 -10.48
CA ILE A 88 -15.45 35.89 -11.36
C ILE A 88 -16.61 36.29 -12.27
N GLU A 89 -17.67 36.88 -11.72
CA GLU A 89 -18.85 37.32 -12.48
C GLU A 89 -18.52 38.35 -13.57
N ASN A 90 -17.65 39.32 -13.28
CA ASN A 90 -17.15 40.28 -14.26
C ASN A 90 -16.34 39.58 -15.36
N THR A 91 -15.38 38.73 -14.98
CA THR A 91 -14.53 38.02 -15.94
C THR A 91 -15.36 37.12 -16.87
N MET A 92 -16.39 36.45 -16.34
CA MET A 92 -17.32 35.67 -17.15
C MET A 92 -18.12 36.55 -18.12
N ARG A 93 -18.57 37.74 -17.71
CA ARG A 93 -19.29 38.67 -18.61
C ARG A 93 -18.39 39.26 -19.70
N ASP A 94 -17.12 39.46 -19.41
CA ASP A 94 -16.17 40.07 -20.35
C ASP A 94 -15.67 39.07 -21.40
N ASN A 95 -15.63 37.78 -21.07
CA ASN A 95 -15.01 36.74 -21.91
C ASN A 95 -16.01 35.72 -22.50
N LEU A 96 -17.25 35.68 -22.01
CA LEU A 96 -18.32 34.86 -22.55
C LEU A 96 -19.41 35.76 -23.18
N PRO A 97 -20.12 35.30 -24.22
CA PRO A 97 -21.17 36.09 -24.87
C PRO A 97 -22.46 36.12 -24.03
N ILE A 98 -22.40 36.56 -22.78
CA ILE A 98 -23.51 36.54 -21.81
C ILE A 98 -23.78 37.94 -21.25
N PHE A 99 -25.04 38.23 -20.91
CA PHE A 99 -25.42 39.52 -20.33
C PHE A 99 -25.40 39.53 -18.79
N GLY A 100 -25.56 38.36 -18.16
CA GLY A 100 -25.55 38.22 -16.71
C GLY A 100 -24.78 36.99 -16.27
N ALA A 101 -24.03 37.14 -15.18
CA ALA A 101 -23.34 36.07 -14.47
C ALA A 101 -23.54 36.26 -12.95
N SER A 102 -23.70 35.16 -12.21
CA SER A 102 -23.79 35.15 -10.75
C SER A 102 -23.10 33.90 -10.21
N ALA A 103 -21.99 34.07 -9.48
CA ALA A 103 -21.20 32.99 -8.90
C ALA A 103 -21.63 32.70 -7.45
N ALA A 104 -21.65 31.44 -7.05
CA ALA A 104 -22.03 31.01 -5.72
C ALA A 104 -21.01 30.01 -5.19
N TYR A 105 -20.69 30.18 -3.90
CA TYR A 105 -19.89 29.24 -3.14
C TYR A 105 -20.70 28.67 -1.98
N PHE A 106 -20.73 27.35 -1.86
CA PHE A 106 -21.45 26.65 -0.80
C PHE A 106 -20.88 25.25 -0.57
N GLU A 107 -21.27 24.65 0.54
CA GLU A 107 -20.87 23.30 0.93
C GLU A 107 -22.07 22.36 0.81
N LEU A 108 -21.87 21.22 0.14
CA LEU A 108 -22.87 20.18 -0.05
C LEU A 108 -22.18 18.82 0.10
N ASN A 109 -22.72 17.94 0.95
CA ASN A 109 -22.13 16.64 1.29
C ASN A 109 -20.65 16.72 1.72
N GLN A 110 -20.30 17.70 2.57
CA GLN A 110 -18.93 17.98 3.04
C GLN A 110 -17.93 18.39 1.94
N LYS A 111 -18.39 18.59 0.69
CA LYS A 111 -17.60 19.10 -0.43
C LYS A 111 -17.96 20.57 -0.70
N LYS A 112 -16.94 21.40 -0.96
CA LYS A 112 -17.13 22.81 -1.27
C LYS A 112 -17.23 23.00 -2.78
N TRP A 113 -18.22 23.77 -3.22
CA TRP A 113 -18.56 23.96 -4.62
C TRP A 113 -18.49 25.43 -5.01
N LEU A 114 -17.78 25.72 -6.10
CA LEU A 114 -17.85 27.00 -6.81
C LEU A 114 -18.67 26.80 -8.10
N VAL A 115 -19.82 27.43 -8.18
CA VAL A 115 -20.80 27.26 -9.27
C VAL A 115 -21.20 28.62 -9.80
N ALA A 116 -21.54 28.72 -11.09
CA ALA A 116 -22.06 29.95 -11.68
C ALA A 116 -23.42 29.75 -12.35
N ALA A 117 -24.29 30.74 -12.25
CA ALA A 117 -25.45 30.93 -13.11
C ALA A 117 -25.10 31.96 -14.19
N ILE A 118 -25.52 31.72 -15.43
CA ILE A 118 -25.40 32.67 -16.54
C ILE A 118 -26.74 32.88 -17.25
N THR A 119 -26.92 34.03 -17.88
CA THR A 119 -28.01 34.23 -18.84
C THR A 119 -27.74 33.46 -20.13
N PRO A 120 -28.75 33.17 -20.98
CA PRO A 120 -28.52 32.51 -22.25
C PRO A 120 -27.49 33.30 -23.08
N PRO A 121 -26.48 32.62 -23.64
CA PRO A 121 -25.47 33.29 -24.42
C PRO A 121 -26.07 33.85 -25.72
N SER A 122 -25.61 35.01 -26.17
CA SER A 122 -26.06 35.69 -27.38
C SER A 122 -25.59 34.99 -28.66
N GLU A 123 -24.54 34.16 -28.57
CA GLU A 123 -24.04 33.29 -29.63
C GLU A 123 -23.60 31.92 -29.07
N PRO A 124 -23.62 30.83 -29.88
CA PRO A 124 -23.20 29.52 -29.42
C PRO A 124 -21.74 29.51 -28.93
N CYS A 125 -21.53 29.11 -27.68
CA CYS A 125 -20.20 28.95 -27.08
C CYS A 125 -20.07 27.51 -26.59
N ALA A 126 -19.43 26.66 -27.41
CA ALA A 126 -19.37 25.22 -27.17
C ALA A 126 -18.49 24.84 -25.96
N ASP A 127 -17.48 25.64 -25.63
CA ASP A 127 -16.57 25.37 -24.51
C ASP A 127 -16.33 26.64 -23.67
N MET A 128 -17.25 26.89 -22.74
CA MET A 128 -17.19 28.06 -21.84
C MET A 128 -16.12 27.89 -20.77
N THR A 129 -15.80 26.67 -20.36
CA THR A 129 -14.83 26.39 -19.29
C THR A 129 -13.41 26.64 -19.78
N ALA A 130 -13.03 26.11 -20.96
CA ALA A 130 -11.70 26.31 -21.53
C ALA A 130 -11.38 27.79 -21.76
N ARG A 131 -12.36 28.60 -22.19
CA ARG A 131 -12.19 30.06 -22.34
C ARG A 131 -11.94 30.78 -21.02
N LEU A 132 -12.49 30.27 -19.91
CA LEU A 132 -12.26 30.85 -18.59
C LEU A 132 -10.89 30.43 -18.05
N GLU A 133 -10.47 29.18 -18.28
CA GLU A 133 -9.15 28.67 -17.89
C GLU A 133 -7.98 29.48 -18.49
N ASP A 134 -8.16 30.04 -19.69
CA ASP A 134 -7.16 30.91 -20.32
C ASP A 134 -7.02 32.30 -19.66
N VAL A 135 -8.03 32.75 -18.90
CA VAL A 135 -8.12 34.13 -18.39
C VAL A 135 -8.24 34.25 -16.87
N MET A 136 -8.40 33.13 -16.15
CA MET A 136 -8.39 33.10 -14.69
C MET A 136 -7.69 31.86 -14.12
N PRO A 137 -7.08 31.95 -12.92
CA PRO A 137 -6.50 30.79 -12.25
C PRO A 137 -7.52 29.67 -12.06
N GLY A 138 -7.10 28.40 -12.14
CA GLY A 138 -7.99 27.24 -12.09
C GLY A 138 -8.91 27.18 -10.86
N TYR A 139 -8.47 27.67 -9.70
CA TYR A 139 -9.30 27.74 -8.49
C TYR A 139 -10.43 28.79 -8.54
N MET A 140 -10.39 29.72 -9.51
CA MET A 140 -11.45 30.71 -9.76
C MET A 140 -12.45 30.27 -10.83
N VAL A 141 -12.15 29.20 -11.58
CA VAL A 141 -13.04 28.67 -12.62
C VAL A 141 -14.21 27.92 -11.97
N PRO A 142 -15.47 28.29 -12.23
CA PRO A 142 -16.62 27.57 -11.69
C PRO A 142 -16.68 26.12 -12.18
N GLN A 143 -16.85 25.18 -11.25
CA GLN A 143 -16.91 23.73 -11.53
C GLN A 143 -18.17 23.33 -12.31
N ARG A 144 -19.23 24.14 -12.21
CA ARG A 144 -20.48 23.99 -12.96
C ARG A 144 -21.00 25.36 -13.37
N ILE A 145 -21.52 25.45 -14.59
CA ILE A 145 -22.15 26.66 -15.15
C ILE A 145 -23.57 26.30 -15.60
N TYR A 146 -24.57 26.92 -14.97
CA TYR A 146 -25.98 26.70 -15.30
C TYR A 146 -26.56 27.89 -16.06
N VAL A 147 -27.23 27.63 -17.18
CA VAL A 147 -27.97 28.66 -17.92
C VAL A 147 -29.34 28.85 -17.27
N LEU A 148 -29.65 30.08 -16.87
CA LEU A 148 -30.96 30.50 -16.38
C LEU A 148 -31.59 31.45 -17.40
N GLU A 149 -32.82 31.16 -17.84
CA GLU A 149 -33.53 32.01 -18.83
C GLU A 149 -33.59 33.48 -18.41
N ASN A 150 -33.83 33.73 -17.12
CA ASN A 150 -33.78 35.06 -16.51
C ASN A 150 -33.27 34.97 -15.08
N PHE A 151 -32.57 36.01 -14.62
CA PHE A 151 -32.16 36.12 -13.22
C PHE A 151 -33.32 36.64 -12.36
N PRO A 152 -33.68 35.98 -11.25
CA PRO A 152 -34.70 36.45 -10.33
C PRO A 152 -34.32 37.85 -9.80
N ARG A 153 -35.34 38.68 -9.57
CA ARG A 153 -35.20 40.06 -9.11
C ARG A 153 -35.82 40.21 -7.73
N ASN A 154 -35.20 40.99 -6.86
CA ASN A 154 -35.76 41.34 -5.55
C ASN A 154 -36.83 42.44 -5.66
N GLU A 155 -37.47 42.81 -4.55
CA GLU A 155 -38.53 43.85 -4.48
C GLU A 155 -38.08 45.22 -5.02
N ASN A 156 -36.77 45.46 -5.10
CA ASN A 156 -36.16 46.68 -5.64
C ASN A 156 -35.71 46.57 -7.11
N GLY A 157 -36.07 45.48 -7.81
CA GLY A 157 -35.73 45.26 -9.22
C GLY A 157 -34.25 44.89 -9.48
N LYS A 158 -33.44 44.68 -8.44
CA LYS A 158 -32.05 44.22 -8.55
C LYS A 158 -32.00 42.69 -8.60
N THR A 159 -30.93 42.14 -9.16
CA THR A 159 -30.68 40.68 -9.16
C THR A 159 -30.74 40.12 -7.74
N ASP A 160 -31.60 39.14 -7.51
CA ASP A 160 -31.70 38.43 -6.24
C ASP A 160 -30.70 37.27 -6.20
N VAL A 161 -29.48 37.61 -5.77
CA VAL A 161 -28.36 36.67 -5.61
C VAL A 161 -28.71 35.52 -4.66
N LYS A 162 -29.54 35.77 -3.64
CA LYS A 162 -29.93 34.75 -2.67
C LYS A 162 -30.87 33.72 -3.31
N ALA A 163 -31.82 34.19 -4.12
CA ALA A 163 -32.68 33.33 -4.91
C ALA A 163 -31.88 32.53 -5.96
N ILE A 164 -30.91 33.16 -6.63
CA ILE A 164 -30.01 32.44 -7.57
C ILE A 164 -29.22 31.36 -6.84
N LYS A 165 -28.63 31.66 -5.68
CA LYS A 165 -27.88 30.67 -4.90
C LYS A 165 -28.75 29.48 -4.50
N ALA A 166 -30.01 29.70 -4.13
CA ALA A 166 -30.95 28.61 -3.83
C ALA A 166 -31.23 27.74 -5.06
N ILE A 167 -31.50 28.35 -6.22
CA ILE A 167 -31.70 27.63 -7.50
C ILE A 167 -30.45 26.80 -7.87
N LEU A 168 -29.26 27.39 -7.74
CA LEU A 168 -28.00 26.69 -8.00
C LEU A 168 -27.79 25.51 -7.05
N THR A 169 -28.15 25.66 -5.78
CA THR A 169 -28.06 24.59 -4.77
C THR A 169 -29.00 23.44 -5.12
N GLU A 170 -30.25 23.75 -5.48
CA GLU A 170 -31.25 22.75 -5.88
C GLU A 170 -30.83 22.01 -7.15
N LYS A 171 -30.43 22.73 -8.21
CA LYS A 171 -29.94 22.12 -9.46
C LYS A 171 -28.74 21.21 -9.26
N LEU A 172 -27.76 21.64 -8.46
CA LEU A 172 -26.59 20.83 -8.16
C LEU A 172 -26.97 19.60 -7.32
N THR A 173 -27.88 19.76 -6.35
CA THR A 173 -28.34 18.64 -5.51
C THR A 173 -29.10 17.60 -6.35
N GLU A 174 -29.97 18.03 -7.26
CA GLU A 174 -30.66 17.14 -8.20
C GLU A 174 -29.69 16.45 -9.16
N GLU A 175 -28.70 17.16 -9.72
CA GLU A 175 -27.68 16.59 -10.59
C GLU A 175 -26.86 15.50 -9.86
N LEU A 176 -26.42 15.78 -8.64
CA LEU A 176 -25.68 14.82 -7.81
C LEU A 176 -26.54 13.64 -7.34
N ALA A 177 -27.82 13.87 -7.03
CA ALA A 177 -28.76 12.81 -6.68
C ALA A 177 -29.11 11.91 -7.88
N ASN A 178 -29.18 12.48 -9.08
CA ASN A 178 -29.40 11.72 -10.32
C ASN A 178 -28.16 10.90 -10.71
N GLN A 179 -26.95 11.40 -10.44
CA GLN A 179 -25.70 10.64 -10.56
C GLN A 179 -25.58 9.51 -9.52
N ALA A 180 -26.18 9.66 -8.34
CA ALA A 180 -26.20 8.62 -7.31
C ALA A 180 -27.30 7.55 -7.53
N ASN A 181 -28.37 7.88 -8.26
CA ASN A 181 -29.51 6.99 -8.54
C ASN A 181 -29.46 6.31 -9.92
N SER A 182 -28.53 6.68 -10.80
CA SER A 182 -28.17 5.82 -11.93
C SER A 182 -27.52 4.56 -11.36
N SER A 183 -28.19 3.42 -11.52
CA SER A 183 -27.68 2.08 -11.22
C SER A 183 -26.55 1.62 -12.17
N ASP A 184 -25.90 2.59 -12.83
CA ASP A 184 -24.61 2.41 -13.44
C ASP A 184 -23.62 2.85 -12.38
N THR A 185 -23.05 1.89 -11.63
CA THR A 185 -21.65 2.04 -11.19
C THR A 185 -20.92 2.64 -12.38
N PRO A 186 -20.30 3.83 -12.31
CA PRO A 186 -19.48 4.29 -13.43
C PRO A 186 -18.45 3.19 -13.62
N SER A 187 -18.65 2.36 -14.63
CA SER A 187 -17.63 1.42 -15.04
C SER A 187 -16.50 2.31 -15.47
N ILE A 188 -15.43 2.33 -14.70
CA ILE A 188 -14.27 3.19 -14.92
C ILE A 188 -13.66 2.93 -16.34
N GLU A 189 -14.07 1.83 -16.96
CA GLU A 189 -13.76 1.43 -18.34
C GLU A 189 -14.61 2.11 -19.44
N GLN A 190 -15.73 2.79 -19.15
CA GLN A 190 -16.61 3.36 -20.19
C GLN A 190 -16.24 4.78 -20.64
N ASP A 191 -15.43 5.52 -19.87
CA ASP A 191 -15.04 6.90 -20.19
C ASP A 191 -13.78 7.00 -21.06
N TYR A 192 -13.04 5.90 -21.22
CA TYR A 192 -11.78 5.87 -21.97
C TYR A 192 -11.83 4.87 -23.12
N ASP A 193 -11.36 5.29 -24.30
CA ASP A 193 -11.12 4.43 -25.45
C ASP A 193 -9.67 4.53 -25.96
N GLY A 194 -9.24 3.54 -26.75
CA GLY A 194 -7.92 3.53 -27.39
C GLY A 194 -6.75 3.72 -26.42
N VAL A 195 -5.91 4.74 -26.69
CA VAL A 195 -4.70 5.05 -25.91
C VAL A 195 -5.02 5.50 -24.48
N ALA A 196 -6.15 6.18 -24.27
CA ALA A 196 -6.54 6.63 -22.93
C ALA A 196 -6.87 5.45 -22.02
N LEU A 197 -7.50 4.39 -22.55
CA LEU A 197 -7.80 3.17 -21.80
C LEU A 197 -6.51 2.42 -21.41
N GLU A 198 -5.54 2.32 -22.32
CA GLU A 198 -4.23 1.72 -22.02
C GLU A 198 -3.51 2.47 -20.89
N VAL A 199 -3.49 3.81 -20.96
CA VAL A 199 -2.88 4.66 -19.93
C VAL A 199 -3.63 4.50 -18.60
N TYR A 200 -4.96 4.53 -18.62
CA TYR A 200 -5.79 4.32 -17.42
C TYR A 200 -5.47 2.99 -16.71
N LEU A 201 -5.42 1.88 -17.46
CA LEU A 201 -5.09 0.55 -16.93
C LEU A 201 -3.67 0.49 -16.32
N GLY A 202 -2.74 1.32 -16.82
CA GLY A 202 -1.41 1.48 -16.23
C GLY A 202 -1.39 2.38 -14.99
N VAL A 203 -2.21 3.44 -14.96
CA VAL A 203 -2.27 4.43 -13.87
C VAL A 203 -2.99 3.89 -12.65
N GLN A 204 -4.16 3.26 -12.84
CA GLN A 204 -5.05 2.83 -11.77
C GLN A 204 -4.35 1.98 -10.69
N PRO A 205 -3.61 0.89 -11.01
CA PRO A 205 -3.00 0.05 -9.97
C PRO A 205 -1.92 0.80 -9.19
N ILE A 206 -1.21 1.74 -9.82
CA ILE A 206 -0.16 2.52 -9.15
C ILE A 206 -0.81 3.59 -8.27
N PHE A 207 -1.84 4.29 -8.75
CA PHE A 207 -2.59 5.27 -7.96
C PHE A 207 -3.22 4.65 -6.71
N HIS A 208 -3.81 3.46 -6.85
CA HIS A 208 -4.45 2.73 -5.75
C HIS A 208 -3.47 2.38 -4.62
N LYS A 209 -2.19 2.14 -4.93
CA LYS A 209 -1.15 1.80 -3.94
C LYS A 209 -0.93 2.90 -2.90
N TYR A 210 -1.29 4.15 -3.21
CA TYR A 210 -0.88 5.34 -2.45
C TYR A 210 -2.05 6.10 -1.81
N ILE A 211 -3.24 5.50 -1.75
CA ILE A 211 -4.45 6.11 -1.16
C ILE A 211 -5.02 5.23 -0.05
N ALA A 212 -5.71 5.83 0.91
CA ALA A 212 -6.27 5.13 2.07
C ALA A 212 -7.72 4.64 1.85
N LYS A 213 -8.44 5.23 0.88
CA LYS A 213 -9.84 4.89 0.57
C LYS A 213 -9.93 3.88 -0.56
N THR A 214 -10.77 2.86 -0.39
CA THR A 214 -10.95 1.77 -1.36
C THR A 214 -12.04 2.06 -2.39
N GLU A 215 -12.96 2.97 -2.09
CA GLU A 215 -13.96 3.49 -3.03
C GLU A 215 -13.63 4.93 -3.42
N TYR A 216 -13.42 5.16 -4.71
CA TYR A 216 -13.16 6.48 -5.29
C TYR A 216 -13.48 6.47 -6.79
N THR A 217 -13.75 7.64 -7.33
CA THR A 217 -13.96 7.89 -8.76
C THR A 217 -12.69 8.41 -9.42
N ILE A 218 -12.64 8.40 -10.75
CA ILE A 218 -11.51 8.97 -11.52
C ILE A 218 -11.32 10.48 -11.31
N HIS A 219 -12.31 11.16 -10.73
CA HIS A 219 -12.32 12.60 -10.47
C HIS A 219 -12.04 12.95 -9.00
N ASP A 220 -11.87 11.96 -8.13
CA ASP A 220 -11.52 12.22 -6.73
C ASP A 220 -10.06 12.62 -6.60
N SER A 221 -9.81 13.64 -5.78
CA SER A 221 -8.48 14.16 -5.54
C SER A 221 -7.67 13.18 -4.69
N PHE A 222 -6.47 12.85 -5.15
CA PHE A 222 -5.49 12.02 -4.45
C PHE A 222 -5.33 12.42 -2.97
N PHE A 223 -5.27 13.72 -2.70
CA PHE A 223 -5.12 14.24 -1.34
C PHE A 223 -6.39 14.05 -0.48
N GLU A 224 -7.58 14.12 -1.09
CA GLU A 224 -8.86 13.83 -0.42
C GLU A 224 -9.06 12.33 -0.14
N LEU A 225 -8.34 11.48 -0.89
CA LEU A 225 -8.31 10.03 -0.73
C LEU A 225 -7.26 9.56 0.30
N GLY A 226 -6.56 10.50 0.94
CA GLY A 226 -5.60 10.22 2.02
C GLY A 226 -4.15 10.11 1.54
N GLY A 227 -3.87 10.33 0.26
CA GLY A 227 -2.50 10.45 -0.23
C GLY A 227 -1.86 11.75 0.28
N ASN A 228 -0.58 11.71 0.62
CA ASN A 228 0.17 12.88 1.06
C ASN A 228 1.21 13.33 0.01
N SER A 229 1.91 14.44 0.26
CA SER A 229 2.90 15.00 -0.68
C SER A 229 4.11 14.10 -0.95
N LEU A 230 4.44 13.18 -0.04
CA LEU A 230 5.52 12.21 -0.27
C LEU A 230 5.02 11.06 -1.15
N ASP A 231 3.79 10.60 -0.92
CA ASP A 231 3.15 9.55 -1.73
C ASP A 231 2.94 10.01 -3.18
N SER A 232 2.63 11.30 -3.41
CA SER A 232 2.48 11.84 -4.76
C SER A 232 3.77 11.80 -5.56
N VAL A 233 4.91 12.16 -4.95
CA VAL A 233 6.23 12.06 -5.58
C VAL A 233 6.53 10.61 -5.98
N GLN A 234 6.20 9.65 -5.12
CA GLN A 234 6.37 8.23 -5.41
C GLN A 234 5.45 7.72 -6.51
N LEU A 235 4.19 8.13 -6.51
CA LEU A 235 3.23 7.82 -7.56
C LEU A 235 3.77 8.29 -8.91
N VAL A 236 4.20 9.56 -9.00
CA VAL A 236 4.78 10.13 -10.22
C VAL A 236 6.02 9.37 -10.65
N ALA A 237 6.97 9.08 -9.75
CA ALA A 237 8.19 8.35 -10.09
C ALA A 237 7.91 6.93 -10.61
N ASN A 238 6.95 6.21 -10.02
CA ASN A 238 6.58 4.86 -10.48
C ASN A 238 5.86 4.88 -11.83
N LEU A 239 4.99 5.85 -12.07
CA LEU A 239 4.37 6.07 -13.38
C LEU A 239 5.44 6.34 -14.44
N GLN A 240 6.39 7.22 -14.12
CA GLN A 240 7.52 7.53 -15.00
C GLN A 240 8.37 6.30 -15.29
N TYR A 241 8.70 5.47 -14.31
CA TYR A 241 9.43 4.20 -14.52
C TYR A 241 8.72 3.32 -15.56
N LYS A 242 7.39 3.18 -15.47
CA LYS A 242 6.56 2.42 -16.43
C LYS A 242 6.37 3.09 -17.80
N GLY A 243 7.05 4.21 -18.08
CA GLY A 243 6.94 4.92 -19.36
C GLY A 243 5.72 5.85 -19.45
N LEU A 244 5.02 6.08 -18.34
CA LEU A 244 3.88 7.00 -18.27
C LEU A 244 4.38 8.38 -17.87
N SER A 245 4.61 9.22 -18.88
CA SER A 245 5.16 10.57 -18.75
C SER A 245 4.21 11.52 -18.03
N LEU A 246 4.42 11.70 -16.72
CA LEU A 246 3.69 12.65 -15.88
C LEU A 246 4.70 13.50 -15.11
N SER A 247 4.54 14.83 -15.08
CA SER A 247 5.35 15.68 -14.21
C SER A 247 4.69 15.87 -12.84
N ALA A 248 5.47 16.12 -11.79
CA ALA A 248 4.90 16.51 -10.49
C ALA A 248 4.08 17.81 -10.57
N PHE A 249 4.45 18.73 -11.46
CA PHE A 249 3.69 19.95 -11.74
C PHE A 249 2.30 19.62 -12.30
N ASP A 250 2.22 18.79 -13.34
CA ASP A 250 0.95 18.37 -13.94
C ASP A 250 0.07 17.60 -12.95
N PHE A 251 0.69 16.72 -12.16
CA PHE A 251 0.00 15.99 -11.09
C PHE A 251 -0.64 16.94 -10.08
N ASN A 252 0.12 17.92 -9.57
CA ASN A 252 -0.38 18.83 -8.54
C ASN A 252 -1.51 19.75 -9.05
N ASN A 253 -1.53 20.07 -10.35
CA ASN A 253 -2.61 20.86 -10.95
C ASN A 253 -3.93 20.08 -11.05
N THR A 254 -3.88 18.77 -11.34
CA THR A 254 -5.07 17.92 -11.42
C THR A 254 -4.78 16.55 -10.81
N PRO A 255 -4.78 16.44 -9.47
CA PRO A 255 -4.32 15.25 -8.75
C PRO A 255 -5.40 14.17 -8.72
N THR A 256 -5.95 13.81 -9.87
CA THR A 256 -7.01 12.79 -10.04
C THR A 256 -6.55 11.77 -11.09
N ILE A 257 -7.12 10.56 -11.11
CA ILE A 257 -6.78 9.58 -12.16
C ILE A 257 -7.05 10.18 -13.55
N ASP A 258 -8.16 10.88 -13.73
CA ASP A 258 -8.49 11.51 -15.00
C ASP A 258 -7.49 12.60 -15.41
N GLY A 259 -7.05 13.42 -14.45
CA GLY A 259 -6.00 14.43 -14.68
C GLY A 259 -4.68 13.80 -15.10
N ILE A 260 -4.30 12.68 -14.46
CA ILE A 260 -3.10 11.92 -14.81
C ILE A 260 -3.21 11.32 -16.21
N VAL A 261 -4.32 10.63 -16.52
CA VAL A 261 -4.54 9.99 -17.83
C VAL A 261 -4.46 11.02 -18.95
N LYS A 262 -5.17 12.15 -18.80
CA LYS A 262 -5.15 13.26 -19.78
C LYS A 262 -3.74 13.82 -19.98
N SER A 263 -3.01 14.03 -18.89
CA SER A 263 -1.64 14.56 -18.94
C SER A 263 -0.68 13.58 -19.64
N VAL A 264 -0.75 12.30 -19.31
CA VAL A 264 0.10 11.27 -19.92
C VAL A 264 -0.22 11.08 -21.41
N VAL A 265 -1.49 11.09 -21.80
CA VAL A 265 -1.91 11.02 -23.22
C VAL A 265 -1.39 12.23 -24.00
N LYS A 266 -1.61 13.45 -23.50
CA LYS A 266 -1.09 14.69 -24.09
C LYS A 266 0.44 14.68 -24.23
N ASN A 267 1.13 14.15 -23.22
CA ASN A 267 2.58 14.05 -23.20
C ASN A 267 3.10 12.98 -24.17
N ARG A 268 2.40 11.85 -24.35
CA ARG A 268 2.73 10.84 -25.38
C ARG A 268 2.64 11.42 -26.80
N GLU A 269 1.64 12.24 -27.08
CA GLU A 269 1.50 12.92 -28.38
C GLU A 269 2.62 13.95 -28.62
N SER A 270 3.13 14.56 -27.53
CA SER A 270 4.21 15.54 -27.55
C SER A 270 5.62 14.92 -27.45
N ALA A 271 5.73 13.63 -27.11
CA ALA A 271 6.97 12.93 -26.78
C ALA A 271 7.98 12.81 -27.93
N ASN A 272 7.57 13.11 -29.18
CA ASN A 272 8.49 13.23 -30.32
C ASN A 272 9.41 14.48 -30.26
N LYS A 273 9.42 15.24 -29.15
CA LYS A 273 10.24 16.46 -28.96
C LYS A 273 11.09 16.51 -27.67
N ALA A 274 11.17 15.44 -26.87
CA ALA A 274 11.97 15.49 -25.63
C ALA A 274 13.47 15.62 -25.93
N GLY A 275 14.12 16.61 -25.30
CA GLY A 275 15.55 16.91 -25.46
C GLY A 275 16.45 15.82 -24.85
N ASN A 276 17.62 15.63 -25.44
CA ASN A 276 18.65 14.75 -24.89
C ASN A 276 19.17 15.33 -23.57
N VAL A 277 19.33 14.49 -22.54
CA VAL A 277 20.16 14.81 -21.37
C VAL A 277 21.55 15.18 -21.89
N VAL A 278 22.05 16.36 -21.50
CA VAL A 278 23.39 16.80 -21.92
C VAL A 278 24.41 15.95 -21.18
N GLU A 279 25.22 15.19 -21.92
CA GLU A 279 26.32 14.42 -21.34
C GLU A 279 27.37 15.39 -20.77
N ARG A 280 27.43 15.48 -19.43
CA ARG A 280 28.40 16.34 -18.74
C ARG A 280 29.66 15.54 -18.43
N THR A 281 30.81 16.10 -18.81
CA THR A 281 32.10 15.49 -18.51
C THR A 281 32.64 15.92 -17.15
N GLU A 282 32.38 17.16 -16.73
CA GLU A 282 32.79 17.74 -15.45
C GLU A 282 31.75 18.77 -14.97
N VAL A 283 31.52 18.84 -13.66
CA VAL A 283 30.58 19.76 -13.01
C VAL A 283 31.28 20.45 -11.84
N THR A 284 31.13 21.78 -11.77
CA THR A 284 31.73 22.63 -10.70
C THR A 284 30.69 23.43 -9.92
N ALA A 285 29.41 23.36 -10.31
CA ALA A 285 28.30 23.97 -9.61
C ALA A 285 27.58 22.90 -8.78
N PHE A 286 27.37 23.19 -7.49
CA PHE A 286 26.79 22.24 -6.54
C PHE A 286 25.50 22.78 -5.92
N ALA A 287 24.62 21.88 -5.49
CA ALA A 287 23.45 22.24 -4.69
C ALA A 287 23.89 22.83 -3.33
N ALA A 288 23.00 23.56 -2.66
CA ALA A 288 23.30 24.20 -1.37
C ALA A 288 23.82 23.21 -0.31
N ALA A 289 23.23 22.01 -0.21
CA ALA A 289 23.67 21.00 0.75
C ALA A 289 25.06 20.41 0.42
N GLN A 290 25.35 20.19 -0.88
CA GLN A 290 26.67 19.72 -1.33
C GLN A 290 27.75 20.78 -1.11
N ASP A 291 27.45 22.04 -1.43
CA ASP A 291 28.36 23.16 -1.21
C ASP A 291 28.65 23.39 0.28
N PHE A 292 27.62 23.31 1.12
CA PHE A 292 27.76 23.31 2.58
C PHE A 292 28.71 22.21 3.05
N PHE A 293 28.48 20.95 2.65
CA PHE A 293 29.36 19.82 3.02
C PHE A 293 30.83 20.06 2.65
N PHE A 294 31.11 20.61 1.46
CA PHE A 294 32.48 20.87 1.02
C PHE A 294 33.17 22.01 1.78
N LYS A 295 32.42 22.95 2.37
CA LYS A 295 32.95 24.08 3.15
C LYS A 295 33.33 23.71 4.59
N GLU A 296 32.71 22.68 5.16
CA GLU A 296 32.88 22.30 6.58
C GLU A 296 34.22 21.60 6.90
N GLU A 297 35.02 21.24 5.89
CA GLU A 297 36.34 20.60 6.04
C GLU A 297 36.37 19.44 7.06
N LEU A 298 35.43 18.50 6.95
CA LEU A 298 35.30 17.34 7.85
C LEU A 298 36.60 16.51 7.93
N ALA A 299 36.87 15.92 9.11
CA ALA A 299 38.06 15.11 9.37
C ALA A 299 38.10 13.82 8.53
N SER A 300 36.95 13.19 8.32
CA SER A 300 36.73 11.98 7.53
C SER A 300 35.57 12.20 6.56
N PRO A 301 35.78 12.97 5.47
CA PRO A 301 34.70 13.36 4.57
C PRO A 301 34.12 12.19 3.80
N ASP A 302 34.91 11.16 3.48
CA ASP A 302 34.45 9.94 2.80
C ASP A 302 33.47 9.10 3.66
N LEU A 303 33.51 9.23 4.99
CA LEU A 303 32.59 8.54 5.90
C LEU A 303 31.48 9.51 6.33
N TYR A 304 30.67 9.91 5.36
CA TYR A 304 29.49 10.75 5.54
C TYR A 304 28.30 10.11 4.81
N ASN A 305 27.96 8.89 5.22
CA ASN A 305 27.04 7.99 4.52
C ASN A 305 25.59 8.11 4.99
N GLN A 306 24.69 7.63 4.13
CA GLN A 306 23.42 7.06 4.52
C GLN A 306 23.42 5.57 4.20
N ALA A 307 22.79 4.75 5.05
CA ALA A 307 22.75 3.32 4.85
C ALA A 307 21.45 2.70 5.36
N LEU A 308 21.07 1.59 4.72
CA LEU A 308 19.84 0.83 4.93
C LEU A 308 20.16 -0.67 5.00
N MET A 309 19.53 -1.37 5.93
CA MET A 309 19.50 -2.82 5.94
C MET A 309 18.11 -3.31 5.54
N PHE A 310 18.05 -4.29 4.65
CA PHE A 310 16.83 -5.02 4.33
C PHE A 310 17.00 -6.48 4.72
N ARG A 311 15.98 -7.07 5.34
CA ARG A 311 15.77 -8.51 5.39
C ARG A 311 15.06 -8.94 4.11
N ILE A 312 15.47 -10.08 3.57
CA ILE A 312 14.89 -10.72 2.40
C ILE A 312 14.56 -12.15 2.81
N ASP A 313 13.27 -12.46 2.90
CA ASP A 313 12.79 -13.73 3.43
C ASP A 313 12.75 -14.83 2.34
N GLN A 314 13.69 -14.76 1.41
CA GLN A 314 13.81 -15.68 0.28
C GLN A 314 15.23 -15.66 -0.26
N ARG A 315 15.58 -16.73 -0.97
CA ARG A 315 16.87 -16.80 -1.65
C ARG A 315 16.95 -15.75 -2.75
N VAL A 316 18.04 -14.99 -2.74
CA VAL A 316 18.35 -14.00 -3.77
C VAL A 316 19.25 -14.61 -4.84
N ASP A 317 18.90 -14.42 -6.11
CA ASP A 317 19.81 -14.70 -7.21
C ASP A 317 20.83 -13.56 -7.30
N PHE A 318 22.06 -13.85 -6.88
CA PHE A 318 23.13 -12.86 -6.83
C PHE A 318 23.47 -12.26 -8.20
N ASP A 319 23.43 -13.05 -9.27
CA ASP A 319 23.82 -12.59 -10.61
C ASP A 319 22.73 -11.68 -11.19
N VAL A 320 21.45 -12.01 -10.94
CA VAL A 320 20.32 -11.13 -11.30
C VAL A 320 20.34 -9.84 -10.48
N LEU A 321 20.59 -9.92 -9.17
CA LEU A 321 20.74 -8.73 -8.33
C LEU A 321 21.87 -7.83 -8.83
N LYS A 322 23.02 -8.43 -9.17
CA LYS A 322 24.17 -7.71 -9.72
C LYS A 322 23.81 -7.00 -11.03
N GLN A 323 23.07 -7.66 -11.92
CA GLN A 323 22.60 -7.05 -13.17
C GLN A 323 21.63 -5.89 -12.91
N ALA A 324 20.67 -6.07 -12.01
CA ALA A 324 19.71 -5.03 -11.63
C ALA A 324 20.43 -3.79 -11.05
N MET A 325 21.41 -3.98 -10.16
CA MET A 325 22.21 -2.88 -9.60
C MET A 325 23.04 -2.16 -10.66
N GLY A 326 23.57 -2.89 -11.65
CA GLY A 326 24.30 -2.30 -12.77
C GLY A 326 23.41 -1.36 -13.58
N ILE A 327 22.20 -1.81 -13.93
CA ILE A 327 21.22 -0.98 -14.64
C ILE A 327 20.85 0.25 -13.81
N LEU A 328 20.61 0.09 -12.52
CA LEU A 328 20.29 1.19 -11.61
C LEU A 328 21.41 2.26 -11.57
N CYS A 329 22.67 1.84 -11.43
CA CYS A 329 23.80 2.78 -11.40
C CYS A 329 24.02 3.50 -12.73
N GLU A 330 23.74 2.83 -13.86
CA GLU A 330 23.80 3.47 -15.18
C GLU A 330 22.69 4.54 -15.34
N GLN A 331 21.48 4.25 -14.85
CA GLN A 331 20.34 5.18 -14.88
C GLN A 331 20.52 6.41 -14.00
N HIS A 332 21.22 6.28 -12.86
CA HIS A 332 21.37 7.34 -11.86
C HIS A 332 22.84 7.71 -11.67
N GLU A 333 23.31 8.71 -12.43
CA GLU A 333 24.75 9.06 -12.52
C GLU A 333 25.41 9.45 -11.20
N LEU A 334 24.67 10.00 -10.23
CA LEU A 334 25.22 10.38 -8.93
C LEU A 334 25.68 9.18 -8.09
N LEU A 335 25.21 7.97 -8.38
CA LEU A 335 25.67 6.74 -7.72
C LEU A 335 27.07 6.30 -8.18
N ARG A 336 27.61 6.93 -9.23
CA ARG A 336 28.91 6.63 -9.86
C ARG A 336 29.72 7.90 -10.14
N THR A 337 29.41 8.99 -9.44
CA THR A 337 30.10 10.27 -9.62
C THR A 337 31.25 10.41 -8.63
N SER A 338 32.43 10.73 -9.15
CA SER A 338 33.59 11.11 -8.35
C SER A 338 33.55 12.58 -7.97
N PHE A 339 34.01 12.91 -6.77
CA PHE A 339 34.13 14.27 -6.25
C PHE A 339 35.57 14.46 -5.76
N ALA A 340 36.36 15.27 -6.47
CA ALA A 340 37.77 15.48 -6.16
C ALA A 340 38.11 16.96 -6.15
N ARG A 341 39.01 17.36 -5.24
CA ARG A 341 39.52 18.72 -5.19
C ARG A 341 40.57 18.93 -6.28
N GLN A 342 40.34 19.87 -7.19
CA GLN A 342 41.24 20.28 -8.26
C GLN A 342 41.45 21.80 -8.18
N GLU A 343 42.70 22.27 -8.23
CA GLU A 343 43.03 23.72 -8.21
C GLU A 343 42.29 24.54 -7.13
N GLY A 344 42.07 23.96 -5.96
CA GLY A 344 41.44 24.61 -4.80
C GLY A 344 39.92 24.50 -4.70
N HIS A 345 39.22 24.01 -5.73
CA HIS A 345 37.76 23.80 -5.75
C HIS A 345 37.40 22.33 -5.97
N TYR A 346 36.16 21.93 -5.70
CA TYR A 346 35.69 20.57 -5.97
C TYR A 346 35.16 20.45 -7.41
N VAL A 347 35.46 19.31 -8.04
CA VAL A 347 34.97 18.95 -9.38
C VAL A 347 34.26 17.60 -9.26
N ALA A 348 33.02 17.54 -9.74
CA ALA A 348 32.25 16.31 -9.90
C ALA A 348 32.43 15.75 -11.31
N LYS A 349 32.66 14.44 -11.40
CA LYS A 349 32.84 13.73 -12.67
C LYS A 349 32.12 12.38 -12.65
N PRO A 350 31.04 12.22 -13.43
CA PRO A 350 30.40 10.92 -13.63
C PRO A 350 31.39 9.92 -14.23
N LEU A 351 31.49 8.72 -13.65
CA LEU A 351 32.34 7.64 -14.14
C LEU A 351 31.48 6.50 -14.70
N ASN A 352 32.09 5.59 -15.46
CA ASN A 352 31.42 4.35 -15.85
C ASN A 352 31.29 3.44 -14.63
N ALA A 353 30.14 2.77 -14.48
CA ALA A 353 29.94 1.89 -13.34
C ALA A 353 30.83 0.64 -13.45
N SER A 354 31.68 0.42 -12.45
CA SER A 354 32.31 -0.89 -12.23
C SER A 354 31.42 -1.70 -11.32
N ILE A 355 30.55 -2.54 -11.88
CA ILE A 355 29.57 -3.30 -11.09
C ILE A 355 30.22 -4.23 -10.05
N ASP A 356 31.45 -4.70 -10.31
CA ASP A 356 32.22 -5.55 -9.39
C ASP A 356 32.65 -4.83 -8.10
N SER A 357 32.74 -3.50 -8.11
CA SER A 357 33.06 -2.71 -6.90
C SER A 357 31.82 -2.23 -6.13
N VAL A 358 30.63 -2.40 -6.71
CA VAL A 358 29.34 -1.99 -6.12
C VAL A 358 28.77 -3.09 -5.23
N LEU A 359 28.61 -4.32 -5.76
CA LEU A 359 27.96 -5.42 -5.03
C LEU A 359 28.96 -6.48 -4.57
N SER A 360 28.91 -6.81 -3.29
CA SER A 360 29.65 -7.94 -2.71
C SER A 360 28.72 -8.86 -1.91
N ARG A 361 29.19 -10.07 -1.55
CA ARG A 361 28.43 -11.01 -0.72
C ARG A 361 29.28 -11.70 0.34
N SER A 362 28.63 -12.16 1.40
CA SER A 362 29.22 -13.07 2.39
C SER A 362 28.17 -14.04 2.92
N THR A 363 28.60 -15.18 3.45
CA THR A 363 27.71 -16.18 4.05
C THR A 363 27.73 -16.03 5.56
N LEU A 364 26.56 -16.04 6.20
CA LEU A 364 26.40 -16.05 7.64
C LEU A 364 26.32 -17.50 8.15
N PRO A 365 27.23 -17.92 9.05
CA PRO A 365 27.19 -19.27 9.62
C PRO A 365 25.95 -19.49 10.51
N ALA A 366 25.34 -20.68 10.45
CA ALA A 366 24.13 -21.02 11.22
C ALA A 366 24.32 -20.98 12.75
N ASN A 367 25.55 -21.15 13.26
CA ASN A 367 25.84 -21.29 14.70
C ASN A 367 26.52 -20.06 15.31
N GLU A 368 26.53 -18.92 14.64
CA GLU A 368 27.17 -17.68 15.11
C GLU A 368 26.16 -16.56 15.31
N ASP A 369 26.51 -15.57 16.13
CA ASP A 369 25.72 -14.35 16.28
C ASP A 369 25.81 -13.51 14.99
N HIS A 370 24.74 -13.55 14.19
CA HIS A 370 24.65 -12.79 12.94
C HIS A 370 24.76 -11.28 13.17
N ARG A 371 24.30 -10.76 14.32
CA ARG A 371 24.29 -9.31 14.59
C ARG A 371 25.70 -8.73 14.59
N THR A 372 26.63 -9.38 15.31
CA THR A 372 28.03 -8.92 15.40
C THR A 372 28.73 -9.00 14.04
N LEU A 373 28.50 -10.07 13.28
CA LEU A 373 29.08 -10.24 11.94
C LEU A 373 28.55 -9.20 10.95
N ILE A 374 27.23 -9.01 10.91
CA ILE A 374 26.58 -8.02 10.06
C ILE A 374 27.09 -6.62 10.39
N LYS A 375 27.13 -6.24 11.67
CA LYS A 375 27.66 -4.93 12.08
C LYS A 375 29.11 -4.72 11.64
N THR A 376 29.97 -5.71 11.90
CA THR A 376 31.40 -5.65 11.55
C THR A 376 31.59 -5.50 10.04
N ARG A 377 30.89 -6.31 9.25
CA ARG A 377 30.99 -6.27 7.80
C ARG A 377 30.37 -5.00 7.22
N SER A 378 29.24 -4.56 7.76
CA SER A 378 28.58 -3.32 7.35
C SER A 378 29.48 -2.12 7.59
N THR A 379 30.14 -2.05 8.77
CA THR A 379 31.14 -1.02 9.07
C THR A 379 32.25 -1.00 8.02
N ALA A 380 32.82 -2.16 7.68
CA ALA A 380 33.87 -2.24 6.66
C ALA A 380 33.39 -1.83 5.24
N VAL A 381 32.13 -2.08 4.90
CA VAL A 381 31.53 -1.62 3.62
C VAL A 381 31.35 -0.11 3.62
N GLN A 382 30.91 0.47 4.75
CA GLN A 382 30.77 1.92 4.91
C GLN A 382 32.12 2.65 4.83
N GLU A 383 33.17 2.11 5.45
CA GLU A 383 34.54 2.65 5.40
C GLU A 383 35.20 2.54 4.02
N ALA A 384 34.65 1.71 3.12
CA ALA A 384 35.17 1.53 1.77
C ALA A 384 34.64 2.59 0.77
N ILE A 385 33.71 3.45 1.18
CA ILE A 385 33.25 4.58 0.36
C ILE A 385 34.43 5.53 0.09
N ASN A 386 34.52 6.05 -1.14
CA ASN A 386 35.56 6.98 -1.52
C ASN A 386 35.05 8.00 -2.55
N LEU A 387 35.07 9.29 -2.19
CA LEU A 387 34.60 10.37 -3.04
C LEU A 387 35.46 10.53 -4.30
N ALA A 388 36.79 10.48 -4.15
CA ALA A 388 37.71 10.76 -5.25
C ALA A 388 37.70 9.68 -6.35
N SER A 389 37.47 8.42 -6.01
CA SER A 389 37.35 7.31 -6.97
C SER A 389 35.94 7.13 -7.52
N GLY A 390 34.93 7.82 -6.98
CA GLY A 390 33.53 7.68 -7.36
C GLY A 390 32.84 6.44 -6.80
N GLU A 391 33.46 5.76 -5.83
CA GLU A 391 32.85 4.64 -5.09
C GLU A 391 31.90 5.14 -4.00
N VAL A 392 30.88 5.89 -4.42
CA VAL A 392 29.92 6.57 -3.55
C VAL A 392 28.65 5.75 -3.29
N PHE A 393 28.52 4.56 -3.88
CA PHE A 393 27.42 3.62 -3.65
C PHE A 393 27.95 2.19 -3.60
N LYS A 394 27.56 1.45 -2.55
CA LYS A 394 27.96 0.06 -2.31
C LYS A 394 26.79 -0.74 -1.76
N ALA A 395 26.80 -2.04 -2.02
CA ALA A 395 25.86 -3.00 -1.46
C ALA A 395 26.54 -4.29 -1.03
N HIS A 396 25.93 -4.94 -0.03
CA HIS A 396 26.40 -6.22 0.48
C HIS A 396 25.24 -7.17 0.74
N LEU A 397 25.28 -8.35 0.12
CA LEU A 397 24.33 -9.44 0.38
C LEU A 397 24.91 -10.40 1.43
N PHE A 398 24.23 -10.54 2.54
CA PHE A 398 24.47 -11.55 3.57
C PHE A 398 23.56 -12.75 3.31
N GLU A 399 24.12 -13.89 2.90
CA GLU A 399 23.35 -15.11 2.64
C GLU A 399 23.34 -15.99 3.89
N THR A 400 22.15 -16.40 4.37
CA THR A 400 22.05 -17.41 5.44
C THR A 400 21.87 -18.81 4.86
N THR A 401 22.00 -19.85 5.70
CA THR A 401 21.76 -21.24 5.30
C THR A 401 20.28 -21.58 5.15
N ASP A 402 19.38 -20.78 5.74
CA ASP A 402 17.97 -21.11 5.95
C ASP A 402 17.04 -20.30 5.01
N ALA A 403 17.55 -19.98 3.82
CA ALA A 403 16.88 -19.21 2.76
C ALA A 403 16.52 -17.74 3.07
N GLU A 404 16.89 -17.21 4.25
CA GLU A 404 16.85 -15.78 4.55
C GLU A 404 18.14 -15.09 4.08
N SER A 405 18.07 -13.82 3.72
CA SER A 405 19.25 -13.01 3.39
C SER A 405 19.06 -11.59 3.89
N TYR A 406 20.17 -10.87 4.08
CA TYR A 406 20.14 -9.45 4.37
C TYR A 406 20.85 -8.67 3.26
N LEU A 407 20.26 -7.57 2.82
CA LEU A 407 20.85 -6.68 1.83
C LEU A 407 21.14 -5.33 2.48
N LEU A 408 22.42 -5.04 2.65
CA LEU A 408 22.90 -3.72 3.03
C LEU A 408 23.04 -2.86 1.76
N LEU A 409 22.48 -1.65 1.78
CA LEU A 409 22.73 -0.59 0.81
C LEU A 409 23.41 0.58 1.53
N VAL A 410 24.51 1.08 0.98
CA VAL A 410 25.28 2.21 1.52
C VAL A 410 25.51 3.21 0.39
N ALA A 411 25.19 4.48 0.63
CA ALA A 411 25.53 5.56 -0.28
C ALA A 411 26.15 6.72 0.50
N HIS A 412 27.12 7.40 -0.11
CA HIS A 412 27.59 8.67 0.41
C HIS A 412 26.47 9.70 0.34
N HIS A 413 26.26 10.48 1.40
CA HIS A 413 25.12 11.41 1.48
C HIS A 413 25.18 12.53 0.41
N ILE A 414 26.37 12.81 -0.15
CA ILE A 414 26.57 13.71 -1.31
C ILE A 414 25.69 13.33 -2.52
N SER A 415 25.36 12.04 -2.65
CA SER A 415 24.71 11.46 -3.83
C SER A 415 23.25 11.08 -3.59
N VAL A 416 22.77 11.07 -2.34
CA VAL A 416 21.43 10.59 -1.99
C VAL A 416 20.78 11.40 -0.87
N ASP A 417 19.45 11.41 -0.87
CA ASP A 417 18.59 11.79 0.24
C ASP A 417 17.58 10.66 0.55
N VAL A 418 16.71 10.86 1.54
CA VAL A 418 15.73 9.82 1.93
C VAL A 418 14.69 9.54 0.83
N ILE A 419 14.39 10.50 -0.04
CA ILE A 419 13.53 10.26 -1.20
C ILE A 419 14.28 9.45 -2.27
N SER A 420 15.58 9.68 -2.45
CA SER A 420 16.44 8.91 -3.34
C SER A 420 16.43 7.43 -2.98
N TRP A 421 16.43 7.09 -1.68
CA TRP A 421 16.29 5.70 -1.25
C TRP A 421 14.98 5.06 -1.68
N ARG A 422 13.87 5.79 -1.67
CA ARG A 422 12.56 5.30 -2.17
C ARG A 422 12.59 4.98 -3.65
N ILE A 423 13.32 5.78 -4.44
CA ILE A 423 13.53 5.55 -5.88
C ILE A 423 14.42 4.33 -6.07
N ILE A 424 15.57 4.30 -5.40
CA ILE A 424 16.56 3.21 -5.47
C ILE A 424 15.93 1.86 -5.11
N THR A 425 15.20 1.76 -4.01
CA THR A 425 14.61 0.49 -3.55
C THR A 425 13.47 0.02 -4.45
N SER A 426 12.62 0.95 -4.91
CA SER A 426 11.51 0.64 -5.81
C SER A 426 12.03 0.15 -7.16
N GLU A 427 12.97 0.88 -7.77
CA GLU A 427 13.54 0.50 -9.07
C GLU A 427 14.39 -0.75 -8.98
N LEU A 428 15.21 -0.92 -7.93
CA LEU A 428 15.98 -2.15 -7.73
C LEU A 428 15.07 -3.38 -7.64
N SER A 429 13.98 -3.28 -6.88
CA SER A 429 13.02 -4.39 -6.72
C SER A 429 12.29 -4.72 -8.03
N GLN A 430 11.88 -3.70 -8.78
CA GLN A 430 11.22 -3.88 -10.08
C GLN A 430 12.17 -4.46 -11.13
N LEU A 431 13.39 -3.91 -11.24
CA LEU A 431 14.43 -4.41 -12.14
C LEU A 431 14.77 -5.87 -11.84
N TYR A 432 14.96 -6.23 -10.57
CA TYR A 432 15.21 -7.61 -10.17
C TYR A 432 14.05 -8.53 -10.54
N GLY A 433 12.81 -8.12 -10.23
CA GLY A 433 11.61 -8.90 -10.55
C GLY A 433 11.41 -9.11 -12.06
N ASP A 434 11.59 -8.05 -12.84
CA ASP A 434 11.43 -8.08 -14.30
C ASP A 434 12.50 -8.97 -14.96
N LEU A 435 13.75 -8.91 -14.49
CA LEU A 435 14.82 -9.81 -14.92
C LEU A 435 14.54 -11.28 -14.57
N ILE A 436 14.01 -11.56 -13.37
CA ILE A 436 13.61 -12.92 -12.97
C ILE A 436 12.49 -13.47 -13.86
N ASP A 437 11.51 -12.64 -14.22
CA ASP A 437 10.39 -13.06 -15.07
C ASP A 437 10.77 -13.14 -16.56
N GLY A 438 12.02 -12.82 -16.92
CA GLY A 438 12.50 -12.81 -18.31
C GLY A 438 11.86 -11.71 -19.16
N ILE A 439 11.42 -10.63 -18.52
CA ILE A 439 10.87 -9.45 -19.19
C ILE A 439 12.04 -8.61 -19.69
N ASP A 440 12.02 -8.27 -20.98
CA ASP A 440 13.03 -7.38 -21.56
C ASP A 440 12.98 -6.00 -20.88
N ILE A 441 14.11 -5.57 -20.33
CA ILE A 441 14.23 -4.25 -19.70
C ILE A 441 14.24 -3.17 -20.77
N VAL A 442 13.11 -2.49 -20.93
CA VAL A 442 13.02 -1.30 -21.77
C VAL A 442 13.66 -0.14 -21.02
N SER A 443 14.83 0.31 -21.48
CA SER A 443 15.52 1.47 -20.89
C SER A 443 14.64 2.71 -21.03
N ASN A 444 14.16 3.20 -19.90
CA ASN A 444 13.43 4.45 -19.82
C ASN A 444 14.30 5.45 -19.02
N PRO A 445 15.14 6.25 -19.70
CA PRO A 445 16.11 7.11 -19.04
C PRO A 445 15.43 8.22 -18.24
N VAL A 446 16.08 8.67 -17.17
CA VAL A 446 15.64 9.85 -16.43
C VAL A 446 15.75 11.07 -17.37
N ARG A 447 14.70 11.88 -17.44
CA ARG A 447 14.62 13.01 -18.40
C ARG A 447 15.40 14.25 -17.99
N CYS A 448 15.69 14.36 -16.70
CA CYS A 448 16.40 15.46 -16.07
C CYS A 448 17.50 14.87 -15.19
N SER A 449 18.71 15.43 -15.23
CA SER A 449 19.77 15.08 -14.29
C SER A 449 19.66 15.91 -13.01
N PHE A 450 20.33 15.47 -11.95
CA PHE A 450 20.48 16.28 -10.74
C PHE A 450 21.13 17.64 -11.05
N TRP A 451 22.06 17.68 -12.01
CA TRP A 451 22.76 18.91 -12.38
C TRP A 451 21.90 19.88 -13.17
N ASP A 452 20.95 19.38 -13.96
CA ASP A 452 19.97 20.24 -14.65
C ASP A 452 19.09 20.97 -13.63
N TRP A 453 18.75 20.30 -12.52
CA TRP A 453 18.06 20.93 -11.39
C TRP A 453 18.93 22.00 -10.71
N VAL A 454 20.21 21.71 -10.45
CA VAL A 454 21.14 22.69 -9.86
C VAL A 454 21.26 23.94 -10.73
N ASP A 455 21.47 23.77 -12.04
CA ASP A 455 21.56 24.90 -12.98
C ASP A 455 20.25 25.69 -13.05
N HIS A 456 19.12 24.99 -13.00
CA HIS A 456 17.81 25.62 -12.99
C HIS A 456 17.66 26.53 -11.77
N LEU A 457 17.99 26.05 -10.56
CA LEU A 457 17.94 26.84 -9.32
C LEU A 457 18.80 28.11 -9.41
N ASP A 458 20.05 27.98 -9.88
CA ASP A 458 20.96 29.12 -10.01
C ASP A 458 20.45 30.16 -11.04
N SER A 459 19.64 29.75 -12.02
CA SER A 459 19.09 30.64 -13.05
C SER A 459 17.73 31.27 -12.73
N SER A 460 16.89 30.58 -11.93
CA SER A 460 15.51 30.96 -11.64
C SER A 460 15.39 31.72 -10.32
N ILE A 461 16.00 31.22 -9.23
CA ILE A 461 15.92 31.83 -7.89
C ILE A 461 16.74 33.12 -7.83
N ALA A 462 17.89 33.19 -8.50
CA ALA A 462 18.78 34.36 -8.51
C ALA A 462 18.13 35.66 -9.03
N LYS A 463 16.99 35.58 -9.75
CA LYS A 463 16.32 36.74 -10.35
C LYS A 463 15.32 37.42 -9.42
N ASP A 464 14.84 36.75 -8.36
CA ASP A 464 13.68 37.21 -7.57
C ASP A 464 14.03 37.59 -6.11
N THR A 465 15.26 37.33 -5.67
CA THR A 465 15.65 37.54 -4.27
C THR A 465 16.03 39.00 -3.97
N SER A 466 15.07 39.76 -3.42
CA SER A 466 15.25 41.14 -2.92
C SER A 466 15.34 41.24 -1.38
N SER A 467 15.24 40.13 -0.65
CA SER A 467 15.26 40.10 0.82
C SER A 467 16.47 39.34 1.37
N SER A 468 17.25 39.99 2.24
CA SER A 468 18.32 39.36 3.00
C SER A 468 17.78 38.40 4.06
N VAL A 469 18.33 37.19 4.17
CA VAL A 469 18.14 36.31 5.32
C VAL A 469 18.73 37.00 6.55
N SER A 470 17.88 37.56 7.40
CA SER A 470 18.28 38.06 8.72
C SER A 470 17.74 37.07 9.75
N ALA A 471 18.49 36.01 10.02
CA ALA A 471 18.32 35.26 11.27
C ALA A 471 19.12 36.00 12.36
N ASP A 472 18.53 36.17 13.55
CA ASP A 472 19.25 36.61 14.76
C ASP A 472 19.40 35.40 15.70
N PRO A 473 20.26 34.41 15.35
CA PRO A 473 20.43 33.25 16.19
C PRO A 473 21.17 33.67 17.46
N LYS A 474 20.46 33.62 18.58
CA LYS A 474 21.06 33.84 19.89
C LYS A 474 22.14 32.77 20.15
N PRO A 475 23.21 33.10 20.90
CA PRO A 475 24.22 32.13 21.31
C PRO A 475 23.58 30.89 21.93
N SER A 476 24.06 29.71 21.54
CA SER A 476 23.54 28.45 22.06
C SER A 476 23.77 28.36 23.57
N VAL A 477 22.70 28.05 24.32
CA VAL A 477 22.81 27.70 25.74
C VAL A 477 23.47 26.34 25.95
N PHE A 478 23.60 25.53 24.90
CA PHE A 478 24.21 24.20 24.91
C PHE A 478 25.69 24.21 24.45
N ALA A 479 26.21 25.35 23.99
CA ALA A 479 27.56 25.44 23.42
C ALA A 479 28.63 24.92 24.38
N SER A 480 29.35 23.88 23.97
CA SER A 480 30.49 23.31 24.71
C SER A 480 31.80 24.04 24.37
N LYS A 481 32.75 24.05 25.32
CA LYS A 481 34.14 24.47 25.06
C LYS A 481 35.01 23.36 24.47
N MET A 482 34.50 22.13 24.42
CA MET A 482 35.18 20.95 23.89
C MET A 482 34.72 20.69 22.45
N PRO A 483 35.55 20.06 21.59
CA PRO A 483 35.18 19.74 20.23
C PRO A 483 33.92 18.86 20.18
N HIS A 484 32.93 19.32 19.42
CA HIS A 484 31.64 18.63 19.26
C HIS A 484 31.68 17.71 18.04
N THR A 485 32.02 16.44 18.27
CA THR A 485 32.18 15.43 17.21
C THR A 485 31.14 14.31 17.30
N GLU A 486 30.98 13.56 16.21
CA GLU A 486 30.05 12.42 16.13
C GLU A 486 30.42 11.28 17.10
N GLY A 487 31.72 11.06 17.34
CA GLY A 487 32.22 10.07 18.30
C GLY A 487 31.96 10.42 19.76
N ASN A 488 31.73 11.70 20.06
CA ASN A 488 31.42 12.24 21.38
C ASN A 488 29.95 12.68 21.48
N ALA A 489 29.07 12.03 20.73
CA ALA A 489 27.62 12.21 20.82
C ALA A 489 27.00 11.14 21.73
N HIS A 490 25.82 11.43 22.27
CA HIS A 490 24.88 10.46 22.77
C HIS A 490 23.56 10.59 22.01
N THR A 491 22.78 9.51 21.94
CA THR A 491 21.43 9.53 21.38
C THR A 491 20.40 9.12 22.42
N PHE A 492 19.41 9.97 22.64
CA PHE A 492 18.22 9.69 23.43
C PHE A 492 17.11 9.19 22.52
N TRP A 493 16.62 7.98 22.78
CA TRP A 493 15.65 7.27 21.96
C TRP A 493 14.34 7.09 22.72
N PHE A 494 13.21 7.25 22.02
CA PHE A 494 11.92 6.71 22.46
C PHE A 494 11.07 6.31 21.25
N ALA A 495 10.11 5.40 21.45
CA ALA A 495 9.22 4.92 20.41
C ALA A 495 7.80 4.77 20.95
N TYR A 496 6.85 4.76 20.01
CA TYR A 496 5.43 4.57 20.27
C TYR A 496 4.96 3.24 19.69
N SER A 497 4.10 2.51 20.40
CA SER A 497 3.41 1.35 19.83
C SER A 497 2.56 1.77 18.63
N LYS A 498 2.03 0.79 17.88
CA LYS A 498 1.14 1.07 16.74
C LYS A 498 -0.09 1.86 17.19
N GLU A 499 -0.65 1.48 18.34
CA GLU A 499 -1.82 2.11 18.95
C GLU A 499 -1.52 3.57 19.34
N HIS A 500 -0.43 3.81 20.08
CA HIS A 500 -0.04 5.18 20.45
C HIS A 500 0.33 6.04 19.24
N SER A 501 0.87 5.44 18.18
CA SER A 501 1.17 6.15 16.94
C SER A 501 -0.11 6.66 16.27
N ILE A 502 -1.17 5.85 16.26
CA ILE A 502 -2.51 6.25 15.78
C ILE A 502 -3.11 7.34 16.68
N GLU A 503 -2.93 7.25 18.00
CA GLU A 503 -3.39 8.29 18.93
C GLU A 503 -2.69 9.64 18.72
N LEU A 504 -1.39 9.65 18.45
CA LEU A 504 -0.64 10.87 18.10
C LEU A 504 -1.16 11.50 16.81
N GLU A 505 -1.44 10.69 15.79
CA GLU A 505 -2.04 11.15 14.53
C GLU A 505 -3.44 11.75 14.77
N ALA A 506 -4.26 11.08 15.59
CA ALA A 506 -5.58 11.57 15.97
C ALA A 506 -5.51 12.87 16.78
N ALA A 507 -4.54 13.01 17.69
CA ALA A 507 -4.32 14.24 18.45
C ALA A 507 -3.93 15.41 17.53
N SER A 508 -3.07 15.16 16.53
CA SER A 508 -2.73 16.15 15.51
C SER A 508 -3.96 16.59 14.72
N ALA A 509 -4.79 15.64 14.28
CA ALA A 509 -6.02 15.92 13.55
C ALA A 509 -7.02 16.73 14.39
N ALA A 510 -7.19 16.38 15.68
CA ALA A 510 -8.05 17.11 16.61
C ALA A 510 -7.60 18.56 16.83
N LYS A 511 -6.28 18.82 16.75
CA LYS A 511 -5.68 20.15 16.84
C LYS A 511 -5.68 20.92 15.50
N ASN A 512 -6.13 20.29 14.40
CA ASN A 512 -6.18 20.87 13.06
C ASN A 512 -4.80 21.39 12.57
N VAL A 513 -3.75 20.66 12.94
CA VAL A 513 -2.37 20.88 12.50
C VAL A 513 -1.81 19.58 11.91
N PRO A 514 -0.91 19.64 10.91
CA PRO A 514 -0.17 18.46 10.46
C PRO A 514 0.72 17.86 11.57
N LEU A 515 1.01 16.56 11.51
CA LEU A 515 1.77 15.88 12.56
C LEU A 515 3.17 16.48 12.76
N HIS A 516 3.90 16.76 11.67
CA HIS A 516 5.22 17.41 11.77
C HIS A 516 5.15 18.79 12.46
N THR A 517 4.03 19.51 12.31
CA THR A 517 3.79 20.78 13.01
C THR A 517 3.55 20.56 14.50
N LEU A 518 2.78 19.53 14.87
CA LEU A 518 2.59 19.14 16.28
C LEU A 518 3.94 18.79 16.93
N LEU A 519 4.76 17.99 16.24
CA LEU A 519 6.06 17.52 16.72
C LEU A 519 7.07 18.68 16.89
N LEU A 520 7.25 19.51 15.86
CA LEU A 520 8.16 20.66 15.93
C LEU A 520 7.65 21.73 16.90
N GLY A 521 6.35 22.05 16.86
CA GLY A 521 5.77 23.09 17.71
C GLY A 521 5.84 22.72 19.20
N THR A 522 5.73 21.44 19.52
CA THR A 522 5.93 20.93 20.90
C THR A 522 7.39 21.08 21.34
N LEU A 523 8.36 20.79 20.45
CA LEU A 523 9.78 20.99 20.71
C LEU A 523 10.11 22.47 20.90
N ALA A 524 9.62 23.33 20.00
CA ALA A 524 9.79 24.78 20.07
C ALA A 524 9.20 25.37 21.36
N HIS A 525 8.04 24.88 21.78
CA HIS A 525 7.40 25.30 23.04
C HIS A 525 8.26 25.00 24.27
N GLU A 526 8.72 23.75 24.42
CA GLU A 526 9.55 23.36 25.57
C GLU A 526 10.94 24.01 25.52
N TYR A 527 11.50 24.22 24.32
CA TYR A 527 12.76 24.95 24.13
C TYR A 527 12.64 26.45 24.47
N GLY A 528 11.55 27.10 24.05
CA GLY A 528 11.26 28.50 24.41
C GLY A 528 11.10 28.69 25.91
N LYS A 529 10.42 27.75 26.59
CA LYS A 529 10.29 27.75 28.05
C LYS A 529 11.62 27.58 28.77
N LEU A 530 12.48 26.67 28.30
CA LEU A 530 13.81 26.47 28.88
C LEU A 530 14.66 27.76 28.79
N ASN A 531 14.54 28.50 27.69
CA ASN A 531 15.32 29.71 27.44
C ASN A 531 14.63 31.01 27.89
N ASN A 532 13.43 30.93 28.45
CA ASN A 532 12.58 32.09 28.74
C ASN A 532 12.46 33.04 27.52
N ALA A 533 12.24 32.44 26.35
CA ALA A 533 12.20 33.12 25.07
C ALA A 533 10.80 33.02 24.45
N ASN A 534 10.27 34.16 24.02
CA ASN A 534 8.99 34.24 23.28
C ASN A 534 9.16 33.97 21.78
N ARG A 535 10.39 33.72 21.34
CA ARG A 535 10.75 33.43 19.95
C ARG A 535 12.01 32.57 19.94
N VAL A 536 11.98 31.48 19.17
CA VAL A 536 13.11 30.55 19.04
C VAL A 536 13.41 30.29 17.56
N CYS A 537 14.67 30.05 17.25
CA CYS A 537 15.10 29.59 15.93
C CYS A 537 15.52 28.12 16.03
N ILE A 538 14.98 27.29 15.15
CA ILE A 538 15.32 25.88 14.99
C ILE A 538 15.61 25.68 13.50
N ASP A 539 16.69 25.00 13.14
CA ASP A 539 16.93 24.67 11.73
C ASP A 539 16.02 23.49 11.36
N VAL A 540 15.29 23.62 10.25
CA VAL A 540 14.43 22.55 9.74
C VAL A 540 15.07 21.94 8.51
N GLU A 541 15.17 20.61 8.51
CA GLU A 541 15.58 19.82 7.35
C GLU A 541 14.32 19.41 6.57
N SER A 542 14.20 19.87 5.32
CA SER A 542 13.14 19.48 4.39
C SER A 542 13.73 18.68 3.22
N HIS A 543 12.88 17.94 2.50
CA HIS A 543 13.35 17.17 1.35
C HIS A 543 13.76 18.02 0.13
N GLY A 544 13.44 19.32 0.11
CA GLY A 544 13.86 20.28 -0.93
C GLY A 544 13.45 19.99 -2.39
N ARG A 545 12.67 18.92 -2.62
CA ARG A 545 12.16 18.57 -3.96
C ARG A 545 10.98 19.45 -4.35
N VAL A 546 11.29 20.58 -4.97
CA VAL A 546 10.31 21.53 -5.50
C VAL A 546 10.38 21.53 -7.02
N SER A 547 9.22 21.42 -7.66
CA SER A 547 9.07 21.56 -9.11
C SER A 547 8.67 23.00 -9.43
N PHE A 548 9.60 23.74 -10.01
CA PHE A 548 9.40 25.14 -10.41
C PHE A 548 8.86 25.26 -11.84
N ASP A 549 9.15 24.26 -12.69
CA ASP A 549 8.89 24.25 -14.12
C ASP A 549 8.52 22.82 -14.55
N PRO A 550 7.46 22.59 -15.35
CA PRO A 550 7.14 21.28 -15.93
C PRO A 550 8.26 20.69 -16.80
N GLU A 551 9.21 21.49 -17.30
CA GLU A 551 10.37 21.00 -18.07
C GLU A 551 11.50 20.45 -17.19
N VAL A 552 11.55 20.78 -15.89
CA VAL A 552 12.56 20.29 -14.93
C VAL A 552 11.90 19.45 -13.84
N ASP A 553 11.69 18.16 -14.14
CA ASP A 553 11.09 17.22 -13.19
C ASP A 553 12.11 16.33 -12.49
N ILE A 554 12.17 16.48 -11.17
CA ILE A 554 13.09 15.79 -10.26
C ILE A 554 12.45 14.62 -9.49
N SER A 555 11.23 14.22 -9.83
CA SER A 555 10.49 13.19 -9.08
C SER A 555 11.17 11.81 -9.10
N ARG A 556 11.88 11.48 -10.18
CA ARG A 556 12.66 10.23 -10.33
C ARG A 556 14.19 10.44 -10.21
N VAL A 557 14.64 11.66 -9.88
CA VAL A 557 16.08 11.97 -9.82
C VAL A 557 16.67 11.54 -8.48
N VAL A 558 17.72 10.72 -8.51
CA VAL A 558 18.55 10.42 -7.33
C VAL A 558 19.54 11.56 -7.10
N GLY A 559 19.62 12.08 -5.88
CA GLY A 559 20.52 13.17 -5.51
C GLY A 559 20.23 13.79 -4.15
N TRP A 560 21.15 14.62 -3.63
CA TRP A 560 20.98 15.30 -2.35
C TRP A 560 20.23 16.63 -2.52
N HIS A 561 18.89 16.58 -2.52
CA HIS A 561 18.03 17.74 -2.75
C HIS A 561 17.66 18.49 -1.46
N THR A 562 17.97 17.90 -0.30
CA THR A 562 17.62 18.40 1.03
C THR A 562 17.93 19.89 1.20
N SER A 563 16.99 20.61 1.79
CA SER A 563 17.17 22.01 2.18
C SER A 563 17.16 22.12 3.70
N THR A 564 18.20 22.76 4.26
CA THR A 564 18.27 23.10 5.68
C THR A 564 18.21 24.60 5.81
N TYR A 565 17.26 25.10 6.61
CA TYR A 565 17.02 26.54 6.73
C TYR A 565 16.53 26.92 8.12
N PRO A 566 16.81 28.16 8.57
CA PRO A 566 16.34 28.66 9.85
C PRO A 566 14.81 28.83 9.86
N PHE A 567 14.18 28.28 10.90
CA PHE A 567 12.74 28.30 11.14
C PHE A 567 12.45 29.05 12.46
N GLU A 568 11.88 30.25 12.35
CA GLU A 568 11.63 31.13 13.49
C GLU A 568 10.21 30.95 14.02
N VAL A 569 10.07 30.41 15.24
CA VAL A 569 8.77 30.16 15.86
C VAL A 569 8.52 31.17 16.98
N ASP A 570 7.42 31.90 16.89
CA ASP A 570 6.89 32.67 18.02
C ASP A 570 6.27 31.71 19.05
N VAL A 571 6.84 31.69 20.25
CA VAL A 571 6.48 30.77 21.33
C VAL A 571 5.66 31.50 22.38
N ASP A 572 4.52 30.91 22.73
CA ASP A 572 3.79 31.28 23.93
C ASP A 572 4.14 30.29 25.04
N ALA A 573 4.82 30.77 26.10
CA ALA A 573 5.34 29.94 27.18
C ALA A 573 4.25 29.25 28.04
N TYR A 574 2.99 29.67 27.91
CA TYR A 574 1.87 29.17 28.72
C TYR A 574 0.80 28.48 27.86
N VAL A 575 0.65 28.84 26.58
CA VAL A 575 -0.39 28.33 25.68
C VAL A 575 0.23 27.57 24.51
N ILE A 576 0.38 26.25 24.67
CA ILE A 576 0.96 25.39 23.62
C ILE A 576 0.18 25.47 22.31
N ASP A 577 -1.16 25.49 22.36
CA ASP A 577 -2.01 25.56 21.16
C ASP A 577 -1.70 26.81 20.31
N GLN A 578 -1.38 27.93 20.95
CA GLN A 578 -0.96 29.13 20.24
C GLN A 578 0.41 28.94 19.58
N THR A 579 1.34 28.26 20.25
CA THR A 579 2.66 27.91 19.68
C THR A 579 2.52 26.97 18.48
N LEU A 580 1.60 25.98 18.53
CA LEU A 580 1.32 25.08 17.41
C LEU A 580 0.73 25.84 16.20
N LEU A 581 -0.19 26.77 16.44
CA LEU A 581 -0.74 27.62 15.38
C LEU A 581 0.31 28.54 14.75
N ASN A 582 1.21 29.10 15.56
CA ASN A 582 2.33 29.91 15.08
C ASN A 582 3.30 29.06 14.25
N THR A 583 3.60 27.85 14.69
CA THR A 583 4.44 26.89 13.96
C THR A 583 3.81 26.53 12.61
N LYS A 584 2.50 26.26 12.58
CA LYS A 584 1.76 26.00 11.33
C LYS A 584 1.87 27.17 10.37
N LYS A 585 1.64 28.39 10.87
CA LYS A 585 1.70 29.61 10.07
C LYS A 585 3.09 29.82 9.46
N GLU A 586 4.15 29.46 10.16
CA GLU A 586 5.52 29.55 9.64
C GLU A 586 5.82 28.46 8.60
N PHE A 587 5.25 27.26 8.73
CA PHE A 587 5.31 26.27 7.64
C PHE A 587 4.54 26.74 6.40
N ASP A 588 3.35 27.31 6.59
CA ASP A 588 2.53 27.86 5.50
C ASP A 588 3.20 29.07 4.81
N SER A 589 4.10 29.79 5.50
CA SER A 589 4.86 30.92 4.95
C SER A 589 6.19 30.51 4.30
N ALA A 590 6.68 29.30 4.59
CA ALA A 590 7.93 28.78 4.03
C ALA A 590 7.75 28.42 2.55
N VAL A 591 8.04 29.40 1.69
CA VAL A 591 8.03 29.24 0.23
C VAL A 591 8.99 28.12 -0.18
N ASN A 592 8.52 27.25 -1.09
CA ASN A 592 9.34 26.24 -1.75
C ASN A 592 10.18 25.37 -0.78
N LEU A 593 9.57 24.96 0.34
CA LEU A 593 10.21 24.07 1.33
C LEU A 593 11.58 24.56 1.84
N GLY A 594 11.83 25.88 1.79
CA GLY A 594 13.09 26.49 2.22
C GLY A 594 14.24 26.42 1.21
N VAL A 595 14.02 25.91 -0.01
CA VAL A 595 15.05 25.85 -1.07
C VAL A 595 15.67 27.22 -1.34
N GLU A 596 14.85 28.27 -1.42
CA GLU A 596 15.32 29.65 -1.64
C GLU A 596 16.18 30.15 -0.48
N LYS A 597 15.79 29.88 0.77
CA LYS A 597 16.55 30.26 1.97
C LYS A 597 17.90 29.53 1.99
N SER A 598 17.92 28.22 1.74
CA SER A 598 19.16 27.44 1.66
C SER A 598 20.07 27.91 0.52
N TRP A 599 19.50 28.27 -0.63
CA TRP A 599 20.25 28.84 -1.76
C TRP A 599 20.86 30.22 -1.42
N GLN A 600 20.14 31.08 -0.69
CA GLN A 600 20.68 32.36 -0.23
C GLN A 600 21.86 32.16 0.73
N VAL A 601 21.74 31.20 1.67
CA VAL A 601 22.83 30.85 2.61
C VAL A 601 24.08 30.35 1.89
N LYS A 602 23.94 29.55 0.82
CA LYS A 602 25.06 29.10 -0.05
C LYS A 602 25.92 30.27 -0.55
N HIS A 603 25.31 31.44 -0.82
CA HIS A 603 25.96 32.61 -1.41
C HIS A 603 26.46 33.65 -0.41
N ILE A 604 26.39 33.36 0.90
CA ILE A 604 27.00 34.20 1.93
C ILE A 604 28.51 33.94 1.94
N GLU A 605 29.32 34.97 1.64
CA GLU A 605 30.80 34.86 1.58
C GLU A 605 31.47 34.90 2.97
N ASP A 606 30.81 35.44 3.99
CA ASP A 606 31.37 35.62 5.33
C ASP A 606 30.97 34.46 6.27
N VAL A 607 31.90 33.54 6.51
CA VAL A 607 31.71 32.35 7.35
C VAL A 607 31.37 32.71 8.81
N GLU A 608 31.80 33.88 9.31
CA GLU A 608 31.42 34.33 10.67
C GLU A 608 29.92 34.64 10.81
N THR A 609 29.21 34.80 9.69
CA THR A 609 27.75 35.04 9.64
C THR A 609 26.91 33.79 9.34
N LEU A 610 27.53 32.67 8.96
CA LEU A 610 26.88 31.35 8.80
C LEU A 610 26.67 30.70 10.17
N TYR A 611 25.79 31.27 10.97
CA TYR A 611 25.48 30.74 12.30
C TYR A 611 24.27 29.79 12.21
N HIS A 612 24.46 28.51 12.51
CA HIS A 612 23.40 27.50 12.57
C HIS A 612 22.58 27.61 13.86
N ALA A 613 21.30 27.23 13.79
CA ALA A 613 20.53 27.07 15.01
C ALA A 613 21.11 25.92 15.85
N PRO A 614 21.08 26.03 17.19
CA PRO A 614 21.59 24.96 18.07
C PRO A 614 20.80 23.66 17.96
N ILE A 615 19.55 23.71 17.48
CA ILE A 615 18.69 22.56 17.28
C ILE A 615 18.37 22.43 15.80
N CYS A 616 18.55 21.23 15.25
CA CYS A 616 18.03 20.82 13.95
C CYS A 616 16.89 19.81 14.13
N PHE A 617 15.79 20.02 13.41
CA PHE A 617 14.62 19.15 13.39
C PHE A 617 14.45 18.53 12.00
N ASN A 618 14.33 17.20 11.95
CA ASN A 618 14.10 16.44 10.73
C ASN A 618 12.93 15.45 10.94
N TYR A 619 11.91 15.55 10.09
CA TYR A 619 10.81 14.60 10.03
C TYR A 619 10.87 13.82 8.71
N LEU A 620 11.27 12.56 8.79
CA LEU A 620 11.50 11.68 7.63
C LEU A 620 10.20 11.05 7.10
N GLY A 621 9.14 11.05 7.91
CA GLY A 621 7.88 10.38 7.59
C GLY A 621 8.02 8.86 7.62
N ASP A 622 7.24 8.18 6.78
CA ASP A 622 7.28 6.73 6.64
C ASP A 622 8.62 6.28 6.04
N THR A 623 9.20 5.20 6.55
CA THR A 623 10.47 4.65 6.09
C THR A 623 10.38 3.16 5.72
N ASP A 624 9.17 2.60 5.59
CA ASP A 624 8.98 1.18 5.21
C ASP A 624 9.21 0.89 3.71
N PHE A 625 9.83 1.84 2.98
CA PHE A 625 10.19 1.86 1.55
C PHE A 625 9.39 0.94 0.59
N PRO A 626 8.71 1.50 -0.43
CA PRO A 626 7.96 0.69 -1.37
C PRO A 626 8.87 -0.29 -2.11
N HIS A 627 8.40 -1.52 -2.24
CA HIS A 627 9.11 -2.59 -2.93
C HIS A 627 8.15 -3.45 -3.78
N ASP A 628 8.76 -4.35 -4.55
CA ASP A 628 8.09 -5.41 -5.31
C ASP A 628 8.21 -6.72 -4.53
N ASP A 629 7.09 -7.45 -4.37
CA ASP A 629 7.02 -8.69 -3.59
C ASP A 629 7.94 -9.81 -4.13
N ARG A 630 8.44 -9.70 -5.37
CA ARG A 630 9.36 -10.66 -5.97
C ARG A 630 10.79 -10.55 -5.43
N LEU A 631 11.22 -9.38 -4.95
CA LEU A 631 12.48 -9.24 -4.20
C LEU A 631 12.21 -9.20 -2.67
N ALA A 632 11.00 -8.78 -2.26
CA ALA A 632 10.52 -8.80 -0.88
C ALA A 632 11.45 -8.09 0.12
N LEU A 633 11.93 -6.90 -0.26
CA LEU A 633 12.77 -6.07 0.61
C LEU A 633 11.98 -5.58 1.83
N THR A 634 12.22 -6.19 2.98
CA THR A 634 11.65 -5.73 4.26
C THR A 634 12.71 -4.94 5.01
N PRO A 635 12.53 -3.63 5.28
CA PRO A 635 13.48 -2.87 6.07
C PRO A 635 13.78 -3.54 7.42
N SER A 636 15.04 -3.49 7.85
CA SER A 636 15.53 -4.17 9.05
C SER A 636 16.19 -3.18 9.99
N THR A 637 15.90 -3.34 11.28
CA THR A 637 16.46 -2.53 12.37
C THR A 637 17.87 -2.98 12.81
N MET A 638 18.51 -3.86 12.06
CA MET A 638 19.86 -4.34 12.38
C MET A 638 20.89 -3.20 12.45
N ASP A 639 21.79 -3.29 13.42
CA ASP A 639 22.88 -2.33 13.58
C ASP A 639 23.91 -2.50 12.45
N ILE A 640 24.03 -1.46 11.61
CA ILE A 640 24.92 -1.40 10.46
C ILE A 640 26.27 -0.73 10.75
N GLY A 641 26.49 -0.31 12.00
CA GLY A 641 27.66 0.46 12.41
C GLY A 641 27.56 1.95 12.05
N PRO A 642 28.61 2.73 12.34
CA PRO A 642 28.58 4.19 12.22
C PRO A 642 28.56 4.66 10.75
N CYS A 643 27.55 5.45 10.39
CA CYS A 643 27.46 6.10 9.07
C CYS A 643 28.30 7.37 8.95
N ARG A 644 28.81 7.89 10.08
CA ARG A 644 29.61 9.12 10.17
C ARG A 644 30.98 8.82 10.77
N GLY A 645 32.01 9.49 10.27
CA GLY A 645 33.35 9.47 10.85
C GLY A 645 33.33 9.99 12.29
N ARG A 646 33.96 9.27 13.22
CA ARG A 646 33.95 9.62 14.65
C ARG A 646 34.52 11.02 14.95
N ASP A 647 35.50 11.45 14.16
CA ASP A 647 36.15 12.75 14.34
C ASP A 647 35.48 13.87 13.53
N ASN A 648 34.43 13.56 12.77
CA ASN A 648 33.66 14.59 12.07
C ASN A 648 32.95 15.48 13.08
N ILE A 649 33.01 16.79 12.84
CA ILE A 649 32.28 17.78 13.62
C ILE A 649 30.77 17.63 13.38
N ARG A 650 29.99 17.96 14.41
CA ARG A 650 28.54 18.03 14.33
C ARG A 650 28.10 19.48 14.09
N PHE A 651 27.14 19.67 13.18
CA PHE A 651 26.68 21.01 12.79
C PHE A 651 25.69 21.64 13.77
N HIS A 652 25.01 20.82 14.58
CA HIS A 652 24.01 21.26 15.55
C HIS A 652 24.20 20.55 16.88
N ASP A 653 24.10 21.30 17.98
CA ASP A 653 24.17 20.78 19.35
C ASP A 653 23.18 19.62 19.52
N ILE A 654 21.93 19.81 19.10
CA ILE A 654 20.87 18.81 19.16
C ILE A 654 20.33 18.56 17.75
N LYS A 655 20.31 17.30 17.31
CA LYS A 655 19.59 16.87 16.10
C LYS A 655 18.46 15.94 16.51
N VAL A 656 17.23 16.31 16.17
CA VAL A 656 16.02 15.52 16.39
C VAL A 656 15.59 14.92 15.07
N SER A 657 15.55 13.59 14.98
CA SER A 657 15.04 12.87 13.82
C SER A 657 13.83 12.02 14.22
N ILE A 658 12.77 12.11 13.42
CA ILE A 658 11.53 11.37 13.66
C ILE A 658 11.14 10.63 12.38
N GLN A 659 10.87 9.34 12.52
CA GLN A 659 10.49 8.46 11.42
C GLN A 659 9.41 7.46 11.86
N LYS A 660 8.63 6.98 10.89
CA LYS A 660 7.64 5.92 11.09
C LYS A 660 8.20 4.63 10.48
N MET A 661 8.29 3.60 11.30
CA MET A 661 8.80 2.27 10.96
C MET A 661 7.76 1.23 11.36
N HIS A 662 7.31 0.38 10.44
CA HIS A 662 6.31 -0.65 10.69
C HIS A 662 5.05 -0.12 11.39
N GLY A 663 4.61 1.07 11.01
CA GLY A 663 3.46 1.76 11.62
C GLY A 663 3.72 2.40 12.99
N GLN A 664 4.96 2.39 13.49
CA GLN A 664 5.35 2.92 14.80
C GLN A 664 6.24 4.16 14.64
N TYR A 665 5.96 5.23 15.39
CA TYR A 665 6.85 6.39 15.44
C TYR A 665 8.05 6.12 16.33
N VAL A 666 9.24 6.34 15.79
CA VAL A 666 10.52 6.27 16.48
C VAL A 666 11.18 7.65 16.44
N VAL A 667 11.66 8.09 17.59
CA VAL A 667 12.34 9.38 17.77
C VAL A 667 13.77 9.12 18.24
N ASP A 668 14.73 9.66 17.50
CA ASP A 668 16.13 9.76 17.90
C ASP A 668 16.52 11.22 18.12
N ILE A 669 17.25 11.47 19.21
CA ILE A 669 17.74 12.80 19.53
C ILE A 669 19.23 12.72 19.86
N SER A 670 20.06 13.13 18.91
CA SER A 670 21.51 13.18 19.08
C SER A 670 21.94 14.49 19.75
N TYR A 671 22.77 14.41 20.79
CA TYR A 671 23.26 15.55 21.57
C TYR A 671 24.70 15.33 22.06
N PRO A 672 25.43 16.35 22.52
CA PRO A 672 26.85 16.22 22.89
C PRO A 672 26.98 15.45 24.21
N SER A 673 27.89 14.46 24.28
CA SER A 673 28.21 13.77 25.53
C SER A 673 29.14 14.59 26.42
N VAL A 674 29.94 15.47 25.83
CA VAL A 674 30.95 16.31 26.49
C VAL A 674 30.42 17.73 26.69
N CYS A 675 29.60 17.89 27.72
CA CYS A 675 29.10 19.18 28.21
C CYS A 675 29.29 19.25 29.74
N ASP A 676 29.23 20.45 30.32
CA ASP A 676 29.25 20.56 31.79
C ASP A 676 27.96 19.98 32.41
N GLU A 677 27.99 19.64 33.71
CA GLU A 677 26.84 19.02 34.39
C GLU A 677 25.55 19.85 34.31
N THR A 678 25.65 21.18 34.20
CA THR A 678 24.49 22.07 34.09
C THR A 678 23.89 21.98 32.69
N GLN A 679 24.73 22.03 31.66
CA GLN A 679 24.34 21.88 30.26
C GLN A 679 23.71 20.51 30.01
N LYS A 680 24.33 19.45 30.52
CA LYS A 680 23.81 18.08 30.43
C LYS A 680 22.41 17.99 31.05
N ALA A 681 22.23 18.54 32.26
CA ALA A 681 20.94 18.56 32.93
C ALA A 681 19.88 19.35 32.15
N GLN A 682 20.26 20.46 31.51
CA GLN A 682 19.35 21.25 30.67
C GLN A 682 18.92 20.51 29.41
N ILE A 683 19.84 19.82 28.73
CA ILE A 683 19.54 19.00 27.56
C ILE A 683 18.60 17.87 27.96
N VAL A 684 18.97 17.05 28.95
CA VAL A 684 18.13 15.93 29.40
C VAL A 684 16.73 16.41 29.80
N ALA A 685 16.63 17.51 30.54
CA ALA A 685 15.35 18.08 30.94
C ALA A 685 14.51 18.58 29.75
N LEU A 686 15.12 19.09 28.67
CA LEU A 686 14.41 19.41 27.44
C LEU A 686 13.84 18.15 26.80
N LEU A 687 14.65 17.09 26.67
CA LEU A 687 14.25 15.85 25.98
C LEU A 687 13.14 15.12 26.75
N GLU A 688 13.25 15.04 28.08
CA GLU A 688 12.22 14.43 28.94
C GLU A 688 10.92 15.23 28.87
N ARG A 689 10.96 16.57 28.99
CA ARG A 689 9.76 17.41 28.87
C ARG A 689 9.12 17.32 27.50
N TYR A 690 9.92 17.26 26.44
CA TYR A 690 9.43 17.08 25.08
C TYR A 690 8.66 15.77 24.94
N ARG A 691 9.24 14.65 25.36
CA ARG A 691 8.60 13.34 25.35
C ARG A 691 7.35 13.31 26.23
N ASP A 692 7.43 13.79 27.47
CA ASP A 692 6.32 13.77 28.41
C ASP A 692 5.14 14.62 27.91
N ARG A 693 5.43 15.73 27.21
CA ARG A 693 4.39 16.54 26.55
C ARG A 693 3.70 15.78 25.43
N LEU A 694 4.43 15.07 24.58
CA LEU A 694 3.84 14.22 23.55
C LEU A 694 3.02 13.08 24.17
N ASN A 695 3.53 12.44 25.22
CA ASN A 695 2.82 11.38 25.95
C ASN A 695 1.51 11.89 26.60
N SER A 696 1.45 13.17 26.98
CA SER A 696 0.23 13.76 27.54
C SER A 696 -0.93 13.86 26.54
N LEU A 697 -0.66 13.64 25.24
CA LEU A 697 -1.67 13.59 24.18
C LEU A 697 -2.29 12.20 24.02
N LEU A 698 -1.72 11.17 24.64
CA LEU A 698 -2.18 9.79 24.58
C LEU A 698 -3.35 9.55 25.55
N VAL A 699 -4.29 8.69 25.15
CA VAL A 699 -5.46 8.32 25.95
C VAL A 699 -5.06 7.30 27.02
N ASP A 700 -4.25 6.31 26.64
CA ASP A 700 -3.60 5.37 27.58
C ASP A 700 -2.12 5.72 27.70
N GLN A 701 -1.64 5.94 28.93
CA GLN A 701 -0.24 6.23 29.21
C GLN A 701 0.48 5.06 29.88
N SER A 702 -0.24 3.98 30.20
CA SER A 702 0.27 2.85 30.99
C SER A 702 1.21 1.92 30.22
N THR A 703 1.26 2.07 28.89
CA THR A 703 1.95 1.17 27.95
C THR A 703 3.05 1.89 27.13
N VAL A 704 3.44 3.12 27.50
CA VAL A 704 4.52 3.85 26.80
C VAL A 704 5.88 3.24 27.13
N MET A 705 6.68 2.98 26.10
CA MET A 705 7.99 2.35 26.24
C MET A 705 8.97 3.28 26.96
N ALA A 706 9.85 2.68 27.78
CA ALA A 706 10.91 3.43 28.44
C ALA A 706 11.91 3.96 27.39
N PRO A 707 12.44 5.18 27.57
CA PRO A 707 13.47 5.70 26.68
C PRO A 707 14.77 4.88 26.82
N VAL A 708 15.61 4.92 25.80
CA VAL A 708 16.95 4.32 25.81
C VAL A 708 17.99 5.40 25.53
N LEU A 709 19.09 5.37 26.28
CA LEU A 709 20.24 6.24 26.05
C LEU A 709 21.39 5.39 25.49
N MET A 710 21.96 5.83 24.35
CA MET A 710 23.08 5.16 23.71
C MET A 710 24.25 6.11 23.47
N GLU A 711 25.47 5.55 23.46
CA GLU A 711 26.67 6.27 23.01
C GLU A 711 26.74 6.33 21.48
N GLY A 712 27.25 7.44 20.95
CA GLY A 712 27.36 7.70 19.51
C GLY A 712 26.12 8.36 18.91
N THR A 713 26.12 8.45 17.59
CA THR A 713 25.05 9.00 16.75
C THR A 713 24.46 7.89 15.88
N SER A 714 23.19 8.00 15.53
CA SER A 714 22.54 7.20 14.47
C SER A 714 22.34 7.99 13.18
N THR A 715 22.90 9.19 13.09
CA THR A 715 22.71 10.08 11.93
C THR A 715 23.19 9.39 10.65
N GLY A 716 22.27 9.15 9.70
CA GLY A 716 22.53 8.45 8.45
C GLY A 716 22.22 6.95 8.47
N ALA A 717 21.93 6.35 9.63
CA ALA A 717 21.38 4.99 9.70
C ALA A 717 19.86 5.04 9.55
N ILE A 718 19.38 4.88 8.32
CA ILE A 718 17.95 4.97 8.02
C ILE A 718 17.28 3.65 8.40
N HIS A 719 16.07 3.69 8.96
CA HIS A 719 15.34 2.51 9.46
C HIS A 719 16.02 1.74 10.63
N TYR A 720 17.06 2.31 11.25
CA TYR A 720 17.66 1.76 12.46
C TYR A 720 16.92 2.20 13.73
N CYS A 721 16.69 1.28 14.66
CA CYS A 721 16.28 1.61 16.03
C CYS A 721 16.94 0.67 17.06
N PRO A 722 17.04 1.07 18.33
CA PRO A 722 17.49 0.18 19.40
C PRO A 722 16.63 -1.07 19.53
N GLU A 723 17.23 -2.17 19.98
CA GLU A 723 16.53 -3.42 20.19
C GLU A 723 15.40 -3.26 21.24
N GLY A 724 14.28 -3.91 20.96
CA GLY A 724 13.12 -3.91 21.85
C GLY A 724 12.20 -2.70 21.71
N PHE A 725 12.51 -1.69 20.87
CA PHE A 725 11.60 -0.58 20.54
C PHE A 725 10.55 -0.97 19.52
N ILE A 726 11.02 -1.60 18.46
CA ILE A 726 10.18 -2.28 17.50
C ILE A 726 10.39 -3.75 17.83
N SER A 727 9.38 -4.40 18.40
CA SER A 727 9.43 -5.86 18.41
C SER A 727 9.45 -6.29 16.95
N ALA A 728 10.52 -6.98 16.52
CA ALA A 728 10.30 -8.02 15.53
C ALA A 728 9.12 -8.80 16.09
N SER A 729 8.06 -8.93 15.31
CA SER A 729 6.74 -9.40 15.71
C SER A 729 6.72 -10.86 16.18
N GLU A 730 7.79 -11.37 16.78
CA GLU A 730 8.01 -12.74 17.22
C GLU A 730 7.02 -13.22 18.29
N SER A 731 6.18 -12.35 18.86
CA SER A 731 5.05 -12.77 19.69
C SER A 731 3.68 -12.30 19.21
N MET A 732 3.55 -11.79 17.99
CA MET A 732 2.28 -11.36 17.38
C MET A 732 2.03 -11.95 15.98
N HIS A 733 2.85 -12.88 15.50
CA HIS A 733 2.76 -13.37 14.13
C HIS A 733 1.45 -14.09 13.76
N GLN A 734 0.62 -14.44 14.74
CA GLN A 734 -0.66 -15.10 14.49
C GLN A 734 -1.83 -14.15 14.71
N ARG A 735 -2.66 -14.03 13.68
CA ARG A 735 -3.99 -13.48 13.75
C ARG A 735 -4.82 -14.31 14.73
N HIS A 736 -5.39 -13.63 15.71
CA HIS A 736 -6.25 -14.26 16.71
C HIS A 736 -7.72 -14.02 16.40
N TYR A 737 -8.50 -15.10 16.32
CA TYR A 737 -9.94 -15.07 16.19
C TYR A 737 -10.58 -15.51 17.51
N GLY A 738 -11.54 -14.74 18.02
CA GLY A 738 -12.36 -15.11 19.18
C GLY A 738 -13.48 -16.07 18.80
N THR A 739 -14.24 -15.75 17.75
CA THR A 739 -15.32 -16.59 17.22
C THR A 739 -15.20 -16.78 15.71
N VAL A 740 -15.20 -18.03 15.26
CA VAL A 740 -15.13 -18.42 13.85
C VAL A 740 -16.46 -19.04 13.41
N LEU A 741 -17.01 -18.56 12.29
CA LEU A 741 -18.16 -19.17 11.63
C LEU A 741 -17.67 -20.17 10.57
N LEU A 742 -17.91 -21.45 10.76
CA LEU A 742 -17.49 -22.51 9.85
C LEU A 742 -18.69 -23.08 9.09
N THR A 743 -18.66 -22.99 7.75
CA THR A 743 -19.63 -23.70 6.90
C THR A 743 -18.98 -24.91 6.23
N GLY A 744 -19.76 -25.96 5.98
CA GLY A 744 -19.23 -27.17 5.35
C GLY A 744 -18.47 -28.08 6.33
N ALA A 745 -18.61 -27.87 7.64
CA ALA A 745 -18.00 -28.68 8.70
C ALA A 745 -18.36 -30.19 8.63
N SER A 746 -19.51 -30.52 8.02
CA SER A 746 -19.92 -31.92 7.77
C SER A 746 -19.38 -32.51 6.45
N GLY A 747 -18.58 -31.73 5.71
CA GLY A 747 -17.89 -32.15 4.49
C GLY A 747 -16.52 -32.77 4.77
N PHE A 748 -15.81 -33.19 3.71
CA PHE A 748 -14.51 -33.85 3.83
C PHE A 748 -13.44 -32.89 4.35
N ILE A 749 -13.05 -31.86 3.59
CA ILE A 749 -12.05 -30.88 4.05
C ILE A 749 -12.54 -30.13 5.30
N GLY A 750 -13.84 -29.81 5.36
CA GLY A 750 -14.38 -28.98 6.43
C GLY A 750 -14.29 -29.59 7.83
N VAL A 751 -14.42 -30.92 7.98
CA VAL A 751 -14.23 -31.55 9.30
C VAL A 751 -12.75 -31.61 9.71
N HIS A 752 -11.83 -31.67 8.75
CA HIS A 752 -10.39 -31.57 9.01
C HIS A 752 -9.97 -30.14 9.38
N CYS A 753 -10.52 -29.11 8.71
CA CYS A 753 -10.34 -27.71 9.13
C CYS A 753 -10.95 -27.45 10.52
N LEU A 754 -12.10 -28.07 10.85
CA LEU A 754 -12.67 -27.98 12.20
C LEU A 754 -11.69 -28.53 13.25
N LYS A 755 -11.16 -29.73 13.04
CA LYS A 755 -10.16 -30.34 13.94
C LYS A 755 -8.94 -29.43 14.10
N GLU A 756 -8.39 -28.96 13.00
CA GLU A 756 -7.21 -28.10 13.00
C GLU A 756 -7.45 -26.78 13.74
N LEU A 757 -8.58 -26.10 13.49
CA LEU A 757 -8.94 -24.87 14.21
C LEU A 757 -9.09 -25.11 15.71
N LEU A 758 -9.65 -26.26 16.11
CA LEU A 758 -9.79 -26.62 17.52
C LEU A 758 -8.46 -26.93 18.19
N ASP A 759 -7.53 -27.56 17.47
CA ASP A 759 -6.19 -27.92 17.98
C ASP A 759 -5.25 -26.71 18.07
N THR A 760 -5.33 -25.80 17.11
CA THR A 760 -4.33 -24.73 16.92
C THR A 760 -4.77 -23.37 17.47
N THR A 761 -6.05 -23.17 17.74
CA THR A 761 -6.58 -21.90 18.25
C THR A 761 -7.35 -22.09 19.54
N SER A 762 -7.64 -20.99 20.24
CA SER A 762 -8.61 -20.94 21.35
C SER A 762 -10.01 -20.49 20.94
N ALA A 763 -10.27 -20.30 19.64
CA ALA A 763 -11.52 -19.74 19.13
C ALA A 763 -12.74 -20.61 19.44
N GLU A 764 -13.90 -19.97 19.63
CA GLU A 764 -15.20 -20.63 19.57
C GLU A 764 -15.60 -20.85 18.10
N ILE A 765 -15.97 -22.08 17.74
CA ILE A 765 -16.31 -22.46 16.37
C ILE A 765 -17.82 -22.68 16.24
N VAL A 766 -18.48 -21.78 15.53
CA VAL A 766 -19.91 -21.88 15.19
C VAL A 766 -20.04 -22.61 13.86
N CYS A 767 -20.49 -23.86 13.89
CA CYS A 767 -20.70 -24.69 12.72
C CYS A 767 -22.13 -24.53 12.17
N LEU A 768 -22.24 -24.01 10.95
CA LEU A 768 -23.49 -23.98 10.19
C LEU A 768 -23.68 -25.31 9.46
N VAL A 769 -24.64 -26.12 9.93
CA VAL A 769 -24.89 -27.47 9.41
C VAL A 769 -26.37 -27.65 9.08
N ARG A 770 -26.65 -28.20 7.90
CA ARG A 770 -28.01 -28.56 7.48
C ARG A 770 -28.45 -29.89 8.11
N SER A 771 -29.66 -29.96 8.63
CA SER A 771 -30.29 -31.21 9.08
C SER A 771 -30.57 -32.17 7.91
N SER A 772 -30.71 -33.46 8.20
CA SER A 772 -31.24 -34.45 7.26
C SER A 772 -32.58 -34.99 7.75
N ALA A 773 -33.34 -35.67 6.89
CA ALA A 773 -34.67 -36.16 7.22
C ALA A 773 -34.71 -37.11 8.44
N ASP A 774 -33.57 -37.69 8.79
CA ASP A 774 -33.36 -38.68 9.84
C ASP A 774 -32.46 -38.22 10.99
N LYS A 775 -31.78 -37.06 10.89
CA LYS A 775 -30.77 -36.61 11.89
C LYS A 775 -30.76 -35.10 12.07
N SER A 776 -30.56 -34.69 13.32
CA SER A 776 -30.29 -33.28 13.65
C SER A 776 -28.94 -32.83 13.09
N ALA A 777 -28.75 -31.51 12.96
CA ALA A 777 -27.49 -30.91 12.52
C ALA A 777 -26.29 -31.33 13.39
N ALA A 778 -26.48 -31.41 14.72
CA ALA A 778 -25.45 -31.80 15.67
C ALA A 778 -25.08 -33.29 15.56
N GLU A 779 -26.06 -34.19 15.47
CA GLU A 779 -25.82 -35.63 15.29
C GLU A 779 -25.06 -35.90 14.00
N ARG A 780 -25.42 -35.21 12.92
CA ARG A 780 -24.78 -35.36 11.61
C ARG A 780 -23.31 -34.92 11.65
N LEU A 781 -22.98 -33.83 12.33
CA LEU A 781 -21.60 -33.39 12.50
C LEU A 781 -20.81 -34.36 13.38
N TYR A 782 -21.38 -34.79 14.51
CA TYR A 782 -20.76 -35.71 15.45
C TYR A 782 -20.45 -37.07 14.82
N GLU A 783 -21.40 -37.67 14.08
CA GLU A 783 -21.15 -38.92 13.36
C GLU A 783 -20.06 -38.79 12.29
N ASN A 784 -19.98 -37.62 11.64
CA ASN A 784 -18.94 -37.35 10.66
C ASN A 784 -17.58 -37.27 11.35
N TRP A 785 -17.50 -36.56 12.49
CA TRP A 785 -16.30 -36.49 13.32
C TRP A 785 -15.82 -37.87 13.77
N CYS A 786 -16.67 -38.65 14.44
CA CYS A 786 -16.32 -39.99 14.93
C CYS A 786 -15.85 -40.93 13.81
N TRP A 787 -16.27 -40.65 12.58
CA TRP A 787 -15.81 -41.40 11.43
C TRP A 787 -14.41 -41.00 11.00
N TYR A 788 -14.03 -39.72 10.95
CA TYR A 788 -12.66 -39.35 10.58
C TYR A 788 -11.67 -39.52 11.76
N PHE A 789 -12.14 -39.30 12.99
CA PHE A 789 -11.34 -39.19 14.20
C PHE A 789 -11.88 -40.11 15.31
N SER A 790 -11.92 -41.42 15.07
CA SER A 790 -12.50 -42.40 16.00
C SER A 790 -11.80 -42.48 17.36
N ASP A 791 -10.53 -42.06 17.38
CA ASP A 791 -9.65 -42.17 18.55
C ASP A 791 -9.59 -40.85 19.35
N GLU A 792 -10.28 -39.80 18.88
CA GLU A 792 -10.33 -38.47 19.49
C GLU A 792 -11.60 -38.30 20.32
N ASP A 793 -11.46 -37.86 21.57
CA ASP A 793 -12.61 -37.55 22.42
C ASP A 793 -13.18 -36.17 22.08
N TRP A 794 -14.36 -36.14 21.43
CA TRP A 794 -15.12 -34.91 21.12
C TRP A 794 -15.36 -34.03 22.36
N GLN A 795 -15.47 -34.62 23.55
CA GLN A 795 -15.69 -33.87 24.80
C GLN A 795 -14.49 -33.00 25.20
N THR A 796 -13.30 -33.27 24.66
CA THR A 796 -12.12 -32.40 24.84
C THR A 796 -12.39 -30.96 24.38
N TYR A 797 -13.30 -30.79 23.41
CA TYR A 797 -13.66 -29.49 22.84
C TYR A 797 -15.02 -28.98 23.34
N ALA A 798 -15.55 -29.56 24.43
CA ALA A 798 -16.81 -29.15 25.00
C ALA A 798 -16.81 -27.66 25.35
N GLY A 799 -17.85 -26.94 24.92
CA GLY A 799 -17.97 -25.49 25.10
C GLY A 799 -17.27 -24.63 24.03
N ARG A 800 -16.52 -25.23 23.09
CA ARG A 800 -15.91 -24.52 21.96
C ARG A 800 -16.62 -24.73 20.62
N ILE A 801 -17.50 -25.72 20.52
CA ILE A 801 -18.24 -26.01 19.28
C ILE A 801 -19.71 -25.70 19.50
N ALA A 802 -20.23 -24.74 18.73
CA ALA A 802 -21.66 -24.46 18.66
C ALA A 802 -22.20 -24.93 17.30
N VAL A 803 -23.20 -25.81 17.29
CA VAL A 803 -23.81 -26.28 16.04
C VAL A 803 -25.16 -25.61 15.84
N LEU A 804 -25.32 -24.89 14.73
CA LEU A 804 -26.57 -24.23 14.36
C LEU A 804 -27.16 -24.88 13.11
N GLU A 805 -28.40 -25.33 13.24
CA GLU A 805 -29.18 -25.81 12.11
C GLU A 805 -29.44 -24.65 11.14
N SER A 806 -28.99 -24.80 9.89
CA SER A 806 -29.00 -23.73 8.89
C SER A 806 -29.12 -24.26 7.46
N ASP A 807 -29.58 -23.37 6.57
CA ASP A 807 -29.68 -23.57 5.13
C ASP A 807 -29.20 -22.31 4.41
N LEU A 808 -27.96 -22.34 3.91
CA LEU A 808 -27.29 -21.17 3.33
C LEU A 808 -27.98 -20.63 2.06
N THR A 809 -28.88 -21.39 1.45
CA THR A 809 -29.66 -20.91 0.29
C THR A 809 -30.84 -20.04 0.71
N ARG A 810 -31.17 -19.98 2.00
CA ARG A 810 -32.24 -19.15 2.56
C ARG A 810 -31.67 -17.83 3.05
N THR A 811 -32.54 -16.81 3.14
CA THR A 811 -32.22 -15.53 3.77
C THR A 811 -31.72 -15.75 5.19
N GLN A 812 -30.66 -15.02 5.58
CA GLN A 812 -30.04 -15.13 6.91
C GLN A 812 -29.66 -16.58 7.29
N PHE A 813 -29.29 -17.39 6.29
CA PHE A 813 -28.93 -18.80 6.45
C PHE A 813 -30.06 -19.68 7.03
N GLY A 814 -31.31 -19.21 7.02
CA GLY A 814 -32.43 -19.90 7.67
C GLY A 814 -32.35 -19.91 9.20
N LEU A 815 -31.50 -19.06 9.79
CA LEU A 815 -31.43 -18.85 11.23
C LEU A 815 -32.61 -17.98 11.72
N ARG A 816 -32.89 -18.01 13.02
CA ARG A 816 -33.79 -17.05 13.66
C ARG A 816 -33.11 -15.68 13.75
N ASP A 817 -33.89 -14.60 13.68
CA ASP A 817 -33.38 -13.21 13.74
C ASP A 817 -32.42 -12.97 14.91
N GLU A 818 -32.76 -13.47 16.11
CA GLU A 818 -31.92 -13.38 17.32
C GLU A 818 -30.56 -14.06 17.14
N GLN A 819 -30.51 -15.21 16.44
CA GLN A 819 -29.27 -15.94 16.19
C GLN A 819 -28.43 -15.21 15.14
N TYR A 820 -29.06 -14.72 14.07
CA TYR A 820 -28.35 -14.00 13.01
C TYR A 820 -27.77 -12.67 13.52
N GLU A 821 -28.55 -11.87 14.25
CA GLU A 821 -28.08 -10.61 14.85
C GLU A 821 -27.02 -10.83 15.93
N GLY A 822 -27.13 -11.93 16.70
CA GLY A 822 -26.09 -12.34 17.64
C GLY A 822 -24.76 -12.63 16.93
N LEU A 823 -24.77 -13.50 15.92
CA LEU A 823 -23.57 -13.90 15.17
C LEU A 823 -22.91 -12.72 14.45
N LYS A 824 -23.72 -11.83 13.88
CA LYS A 824 -23.26 -10.68 13.11
C LYS A 824 -22.26 -9.79 13.87
N ASN A 825 -22.35 -9.72 15.20
CA ASN A 825 -21.51 -8.86 16.03
C ASN A 825 -20.36 -9.58 16.75
N VAL A 826 -20.39 -10.92 16.84
CA VAL A 826 -19.38 -11.70 17.57
C VAL A 826 -18.39 -12.44 16.66
N VAL A 827 -18.80 -12.82 15.45
CA VAL A 827 -17.94 -13.57 14.52
C VAL A 827 -16.81 -12.66 14.03
N ASP A 828 -15.58 -13.17 14.07
CA ASP A 828 -14.35 -12.53 13.59
C ASP A 828 -13.93 -12.99 12.19
N ALA A 829 -14.18 -14.27 11.89
CA ALA A 829 -13.79 -14.88 10.62
C ALA A 829 -14.81 -15.93 10.17
N ILE A 830 -14.91 -16.11 8.85
CA ILE A 830 -15.79 -17.07 8.20
C ILE A 830 -14.94 -18.02 7.36
N TYR A 831 -15.07 -19.32 7.62
CA TYR A 831 -14.47 -20.37 6.80
C TYR A 831 -15.58 -20.98 5.96
N HIS A 832 -15.68 -20.53 4.71
CA HIS A 832 -16.69 -20.98 3.78
C HIS A 832 -16.18 -22.17 2.95
N LEU A 833 -16.36 -23.36 3.51
CA LEU A 833 -15.93 -24.64 2.91
C LEU A 833 -17.12 -25.44 2.33
N ALA A 834 -18.32 -24.85 2.35
CA ALA A 834 -19.51 -25.48 1.79
C ALA A 834 -19.53 -25.31 0.28
N ALA A 835 -19.45 -26.41 -0.46
CA ALA A 835 -19.62 -26.42 -1.90
C ALA A 835 -20.17 -27.76 -2.36
N ASP A 836 -20.97 -27.74 -3.42
CA ASP A 836 -21.27 -28.93 -4.20
C ASP A 836 -20.07 -29.26 -5.08
N THR A 837 -19.45 -30.42 -4.81
CA THR A 837 -18.26 -30.92 -5.48
C THR A 837 -18.56 -32.01 -6.50
N ARG A 838 -19.85 -32.27 -6.79
CA ARG A 838 -20.24 -33.18 -7.87
C ARG A 838 -19.71 -32.63 -9.19
N LEU A 839 -19.26 -33.54 -10.07
CA LEU A 839 -18.80 -33.17 -11.42
C LEU A 839 -19.88 -33.33 -12.49
N ILE A 840 -21.02 -33.90 -12.10
CA ILE A 840 -22.17 -34.18 -12.97
C ILE A 840 -23.41 -33.54 -12.33
N GLY A 841 -24.07 -32.67 -13.08
CA GLY A 841 -25.21 -31.89 -12.65
C GLY A 841 -25.48 -30.76 -13.64
N SER A 842 -26.65 -30.14 -13.54
CA SER A 842 -26.96 -28.96 -14.35
C SER A 842 -26.22 -27.72 -13.80
N THR A 843 -25.89 -26.77 -14.69
CA THR A 843 -25.26 -25.50 -14.27
C THR A 843 -26.14 -24.73 -13.28
N GLN A 844 -27.46 -24.84 -13.38
CA GLN A 844 -28.40 -24.20 -12.46
C GLN A 844 -28.30 -24.77 -11.04
N GLU A 845 -28.26 -26.09 -10.89
CA GLU A 845 -28.07 -26.74 -9.58
C GLU A 845 -26.73 -26.35 -8.94
N PHE A 846 -25.65 -26.26 -9.72
CA PHE A 846 -24.36 -25.78 -9.21
C PHE A 846 -24.40 -24.31 -8.82
N TYR A 847 -25.12 -23.48 -9.58
CA TYR A 847 -25.28 -22.05 -9.25
C TYR A 847 -26.03 -21.88 -7.92
N GLU A 848 -27.14 -22.61 -7.73
CA GLU A 848 -27.93 -22.57 -6.50
C GLU A 848 -27.16 -23.10 -5.27
N SER A 849 -26.24 -24.05 -5.46
CA SER A 849 -25.48 -24.65 -4.37
C SER A 849 -24.14 -23.97 -4.07
N ASN A 850 -23.49 -23.33 -5.04
CA ASN A 850 -22.17 -22.72 -4.88
C ASN A 850 -22.21 -21.18 -4.86
N ILE A 851 -23.05 -20.55 -5.69
CA ILE A 851 -23.07 -19.08 -5.84
C ILE A 851 -24.02 -18.42 -4.85
N VAL A 852 -25.24 -18.94 -4.71
CA VAL A 852 -26.25 -18.34 -3.82
C VAL A 852 -25.78 -18.32 -2.36
N PRO A 853 -25.28 -19.43 -1.78
CA PRO A 853 -24.68 -19.43 -0.44
C PRO A 853 -23.53 -18.45 -0.28
N LEU A 854 -22.62 -18.41 -1.26
CA LEU A 854 -21.46 -17.51 -1.22
C LEU A 854 -21.88 -16.04 -1.18
N LYS A 855 -22.89 -15.64 -1.96
CA LYS A 855 -23.44 -14.27 -1.91
C LYS A 855 -23.98 -13.92 -0.54
N GLN A 856 -24.68 -14.85 0.12
CA GLN A 856 -25.16 -14.64 1.50
C GLN A 856 -24.00 -14.51 2.49
N ILE A 857 -22.95 -15.31 2.33
CA ILE A 857 -21.75 -15.26 3.18
C ILE A 857 -20.97 -13.96 2.98
N ILE A 858 -20.76 -13.52 1.74
CA ILE A 858 -20.12 -12.23 1.44
C ILE A 858 -20.94 -11.10 2.07
N ASN A 859 -22.26 -11.10 1.93
CA ASN A 859 -23.10 -10.09 2.57
C ASN A 859 -22.99 -10.13 4.10
N PHE A 860 -22.95 -11.32 4.71
CA PHE A 860 -22.79 -11.46 6.16
C PHE A 860 -21.42 -10.99 6.66
N SER A 861 -20.37 -11.14 5.85
CA SER A 861 -19.01 -10.68 6.19
C SER A 861 -18.91 -9.16 6.33
N LYS A 862 -19.79 -8.42 5.63
CA LYS A 862 -19.83 -6.95 5.59
C LYS A 862 -20.65 -6.30 6.71
N VAL A 863 -21.56 -7.04 7.33
CA VAL A 863 -22.53 -6.48 8.30
C VAL A 863 -22.08 -6.71 9.74
N GLY A 864 -22.32 -5.72 10.61
CA GLY A 864 -21.93 -5.77 12.02
C GLY A 864 -20.41 -5.65 12.19
N LYS A 865 -19.80 -6.58 12.91
CA LYS A 865 -18.34 -6.70 12.95
C LYS A 865 -17.86 -7.20 11.60
N VAL A 866 -16.92 -6.50 10.96
CA VAL A 866 -16.34 -6.95 9.68
C VAL A 866 -15.55 -8.24 9.90
N LYS A 867 -15.71 -9.22 9.00
CA LYS A 867 -15.18 -10.58 9.16
C LYS A 867 -14.19 -10.91 8.06
N ASP A 868 -13.15 -11.66 8.40
CA ASP A 868 -12.27 -12.25 7.39
C ASP A 868 -12.99 -13.40 6.68
N LEU A 869 -12.89 -13.44 5.34
CA LEU A 869 -13.51 -14.50 4.55
C LEU A 869 -12.48 -15.47 3.99
N HIS A 870 -12.45 -16.69 4.52
CA HIS A 870 -11.64 -17.81 4.04
C HIS A 870 -12.49 -18.70 3.13
N TYR A 871 -12.28 -18.60 1.82
CA TYR A 871 -13.04 -19.31 0.79
C TYR A 871 -12.28 -20.50 0.22
N MET A 872 -12.92 -21.67 0.16
CA MET A 872 -12.36 -22.86 -0.48
C MET A 872 -12.79 -23.00 -1.94
N SER A 873 -11.80 -22.94 -2.82
CA SER A 873 -11.92 -23.14 -4.26
C SER A 873 -11.14 -24.37 -4.74
N THR A 874 -10.95 -24.51 -6.05
CA THR A 874 -10.29 -25.65 -6.69
C THR A 874 -9.41 -25.19 -7.84
N LEU A 875 -8.29 -25.87 -8.08
CA LEU A 875 -7.47 -25.67 -9.27
C LEU A 875 -8.22 -25.94 -10.58
N ALA A 876 -9.38 -26.59 -10.54
CA ALA A 876 -10.22 -26.81 -11.73
C ALA A 876 -10.78 -25.51 -12.36
N VAL A 877 -10.66 -24.35 -11.68
CA VAL A 877 -11.03 -23.03 -12.25
C VAL A 877 -10.19 -22.64 -13.47
N CYS A 878 -9.03 -23.28 -13.68
CA CYS A 878 -8.21 -23.08 -14.88
C CYS A 878 -8.84 -23.62 -16.18
N GLY A 879 -9.96 -24.35 -16.10
CA GLY A 879 -10.67 -24.87 -17.27
C GLY A 879 -9.78 -25.75 -18.17
N VAL A 880 -9.98 -25.65 -19.47
CA VAL A 880 -9.13 -26.24 -20.51
C VAL A 880 -8.65 -25.18 -21.48
N ASN A 881 -7.42 -25.32 -21.94
CA ASN A 881 -6.75 -24.36 -22.81
C ASN A 881 -6.31 -25.01 -24.12
N ARG A 882 -6.29 -24.22 -25.19
CA ARG A 882 -5.80 -24.68 -26.50
C ARG A 882 -4.30 -24.95 -26.48
N ASP A 883 -3.55 -24.01 -25.93
CA ASP A 883 -2.10 -24.05 -25.78
C ASP A 883 -1.71 -24.32 -24.33
N MET A 884 -0.46 -24.72 -24.08
CA MET A 884 0.04 -24.94 -22.73
C MET A 884 0.22 -23.58 -22.01
N VAL A 885 -0.49 -23.35 -20.91
CA VAL A 885 -0.45 -22.09 -20.16
C VAL A 885 -0.04 -22.31 -18.72
N LYS A 886 0.75 -21.39 -18.16
CA LYS A 886 1.12 -21.41 -16.74
C LYS A 886 0.02 -20.76 -15.91
N PHE A 887 -0.55 -21.49 -14.95
CA PHE A 887 -1.62 -21.00 -14.07
C PHE A 887 -1.05 -20.70 -12.69
N ARG A 888 -0.91 -19.41 -12.36
CA ARG A 888 -0.31 -18.91 -11.12
C ARG A 888 -1.39 -18.49 -10.10
N GLU A 889 -1.01 -18.17 -8.88
CA GLU A 889 -1.92 -17.57 -7.88
C GLU A 889 -2.48 -16.22 -8.33
N SER A 890 -1.73 -15.43 -9.09
CA SER A 890 -2.20 -14.16 -9.67
C SER A 890 -3.13 -14.32 -10.89
N SER A 891 -3.32 -15.55 -11.38
CA SER A 891 -4.14 -15.83 -12.56
C SER A 891 -5.57 -16.19 -12.15
N LEU A 892 -6.56 -15.61 -12.83
CA LEU A 892 -7.95 -16.11 -12.81
C LEU A 892 -8.41 -16.46 -14.22
N ASN A 893 -8.35 -15.50 -15.15
CA ASN A 893 -8.65 -15.70 -16.56
C ASN A 893 -7.35 -15.88 -17.35
N ILE A 894 -7.21 -17.03 -17.99
CA ILE A 894 -6.11 -17.43 -18.87
C ILE A 894 -6.61 -17.78 -20.29
N GLY A 895 -7.84 -17.38 -20.63
CA GLY A 895 -8.48 -17.71 -21.92
C GLY A 895 -9.10 -19.11 -21.96
N GLN A 896 -9.45 -19.66 -20.80
CA GLN A 896 -9.93 -21.04 -20.67
C GLN A 896 -11.39 -21.25 -21.07
N ASP A 897 -11.69 -22.44 -21.58
CA ASP A 897 -13.05 -22.97 -21.72
C ASP A 897 -13.41 -23.89 -20.53
N PHE A 898 -14.70 -23.97 -20.17
CA PHE A 898 -15.17 -24.84 -19.07
C PHE A 898 -15.86 -26.09 -19.59
N GLN A 899 -15.47 -27.26 -19.06
CA GLN A 899 -16.03 -28.54 -19.53
C GLN A 899 -17.34 -28.92 -18.83
N ASN A 900 -17.69 -28.29 -17.71
CA ASN A 900 -18.91 -28.56 -16.95
C ASN A 900 -19.37 -27.37 -16.09
N GLY A 901 -20.59 -27.44 -15.55
CA GLY A 901 -21.16 -26.38 -14.72
C GLY A 901 -20.45 -26.17 -13.37
N TYR A 902 -19.80 -27.20 -12.83
CA TYR A 902 -19.02 -27.09 -11.59
C TYR A 902 -17.80 -26.17 -11.78
N GLU A 903 -17.00 -26.39 -12.84
CA GLU A 903 -15.84 -25.54 -13.16
C GLU A 903 -16.25 -24.09 -13.39
N LYS A 904 -17.32 -23.88 -14.17
CA LYS A 904 -17.86 -22.54 -14.45
C LYS A 904 -18.33 -21.81 -13.19
N THR A 905 -19.07 -22.49 -12.31
CA THR A 905 -19.57 -21.86 -11.07
C THR A 905 -18.45 -21.63 -10.06
N LYS A 906 -17.40 -22.45 -10.03
CA LYS A 906 -16.21 -22.18 -9.20
C LYS A 906 -15.42 -20.96 -9.69
N TYR A 907 -15.29 -20.80 -11.00
CA TYR A 907 -14.71 -19.58 -11.59
C TYR A 907 -15.52 -18.33 -11.20
N GLN A 908 -16.85 -18.38 -11.37
CA GLN A 908 -17.76 -17.28 -10.97
C GLN A 908 -17.74 -16.98 -9.46
N ALA A 909 -17.54 -18.00 -8.64
CA ALA A 909 -17.40 -17.83 -7.20
C ALA A 909 -16.11 -17.06 -6.86
N GLU A 910 -15.00 -17.36 -7.52
CA GLU A 910 -13.76 -16.61 -7.35
C GLU A 910 -13.87 -15.18 -7.87
N GLU A 911 -14.63 -14.92 -8.95
CA GLU A 911 -14.93 -13.55 -9.37
C GLU A 911 -15.62 -12.77 -8.24
N LEU A 912 -16.62 -13.36 -7.57
CA LEU A 912 -17.32 -12.71 -6.45
C LEU A 912 -16.39 -12.45 -5.25
N VAL A 913 -15.52 -13.39 -4.90
CA VAL A 913 -14.58 -13.21 -3.79
C VAL A 913 -13.49 -12.20 -4.16
N ASN A 914 -12.99 -12.20 -5.40
CA ASN A 914 -12.04 -11.19 -5.85
C ASN A 914 -12.66 -9.80 -5.90
N SER A 915 -13.92 -9.66 -6.34
CA SER A 915 -14.65 -8.39 -6.20
C SER A 915 -14.72 -7.94 -4.74
N HIS A 916 -14.94 -8.87 -3.82
CA HIS A 916 -14.93 -8.56 -2.38
C HIS A 916 -13.55 -8.09 -1.86
N ILE A 917 -12.46 -8.65 -2.40
CA ILE A 917 -11.09 -8.18 -2.11
C ILE A 917 -10.87 -6.78 -2.69
N VAL A 918 -11.31 -6.54 -3.93
CA VAL A 918 -11.20 -5.23 -4.61
C VAL A 918 -11.99 -4.15 -3.88
N GLU A 919 -13.12 -4.50 -3.26
CA GLU A 919 -13.90 -3.61 -2.38
C GLU A 919 -13.15 -3.25 -1.06
N GLY A 920 -11.99 -3.86 -0.78
CA GLY A 920 -11.18 -3.57 0.41
C GLY A 920 -11.41 -4.51 1.60
N TYR A 921 -12.21 -5.57 1.42
CA TYR A 921 -12.43 -6.54 2.49
C TYR A 921 -11.40 -7.66 2.46
N ARG A 922 -11.08 -8.20 3.64
CA ARG A 922 -10.07 -9.26 3.78
C ARG A 922 -10.67 -10.61 3.41
N ALA A 923 -10.37 -11.09 2.20
CA ALA A 923 -10.74 -12.43 1.77
C ALA A 923 -9.56 -13.22 1.17
N TYR A 924 -9.61 -14.53 1.35
CA TYR A 924 -8.53 -15.47 1.02
C TYR A 924 -9.12 -16.65 0.26
N ILE A 925 -8.62 -16.93 -0.93
CA ILE A 925 -9.09 -18.01 -1.81
C ILE A 925 -8.07 -19.14 -1.78
N TYR A 926 -8.45 -20.30 -1.27
CA TYR A 926 -7.60 -21.49 -1.25
C TYR A 926 -8.00 -22.43 -2.38
N ARG A 927 -7.18 -22.51 -3.44
CA ARG A 927 -7.34 -23.43 -4.56
C ARG A 927 -6.66 -24.75 -4.25
N THR A 928 -7.43 -25.83 -4.26
CA THR A 928 -6.92 -27.19 -4.03
C THR A 928 -7.03 -28.05 -5.29
N GLY A 929 -6.08 -28.95 -5.50
CA GLY A 929 -6.08 -29.92 -6.59
C GLY A 929 -6.77 -31.22 -6.19
N ASN A 930 -6.06 -32.34 -6.34
CA ASN A 930 -6.58 -33.67 -5.98
C ASN A 930 -6.40 -33.92 -4.48
N VAL A 931 -7.33 -33.41 -3.66
CA VAL A 931 -7.36 -33.73 -2.24
C VAL A 931 -7.63 -35.23 -2.06
N SER A 932 -6.77 -35.88 -1.28
CA SER A 932 -6.63 -37.34 -1.17
C SER A 932 -6.77 -37.80 0.29
N GLY A 933 -6.39 -39.05 0.59
CA GLY A 933 -6.51 -39.62 1.93
C GLY A 933 -5.64 -38.91 2.96
N ASN A 934 -5.96 -39.07 4.24
CA ASN A 934 -5.14 -38.58 5.35
C ASN A 934 -3.69 -39.08 5.25
N SER A 935 -2.72 -38.22 5.59
CA SER A 935 -1.28 -38.43 5.38
C SER A 935 -0.70 -39.64 6.14
N VAL A 936 -1.35 -40.06 7.23
CA VAL A 936 -0.89 -41.17 8.08
C VAL A 936 -1.72 -42.43 7.86
N THR A 937 -3.04 -42.28 7.85
CA THR A 937 -3.99 -43.39 7.85
C THR A 937 -4.43 -43.82 6.45
N GLY A 938 -4.28 -42.96 5.43
CA GLY A 938 -4.84 -43.17 4.10
C GLY A 938 -6.37 -43.05 4.04
N LYS A 939 -7.02 -42.69 5.15
CA LYS A 939 -8.48 -42.57 5.25
C LYS A 939 -9.00 -41.48 4.32
N PHE A 940 -9.98 -41.80 3.47
CA PHE A 940 -10.47 -40.91 2.42
C PHE A 940 -11.93 -40.48 2.63
N GLN A 941 -12.49 -39.65 1.74
CA GLN A 941 -13.86 -39.16 1.90
C GLN A 941 -14.91 -40.28 1.90
N ARG A 942 -15.97 -40.14 2.72
CA ARG A 942 -17.09 -41.10 2.82
C ARG A 942 -17.79 -41.40 1.49
N ASN A 943 -17.90 -40.41 0.61
CA ASN A 943 -18.52 -40.53 -0.71
C ASN A 943 -17.48 -40.77 -1.82
N SER A 944 -16.46 -41.58 -1.54
CA SER A 944 -15.34 -41.89 -2.46
C SER A 944 -15.79 -42.38 -3.84
N LYS A 945 -16.93 -43.08 -3.95
CA LYS A 945 -17.53 -43.53 -5.23
C LYS A 945 -17.93 -42.40 -6.19
N ALA A 946 -18.13 -41.19 -5.68
CA ALA A 946 -18.45 -40.03 -6.49
C ALA A 946 -17.18 -39.30 -7.01
N ASN A 947 -15.99 -39.65 -6.52
CA ASN A 947 -14.74 -39.03 -6.92
C ASN A 947 -14.27 -39.57 -8.29
N ARG A 948 -13.89 -38.67 -9.21
CA ARG A 948 -13.46 -39.00 -10.57
C ARG A 948 -12.29 -39.99 -10.61
N LEU A 949 -11.23 -39.75 -9.83
CA LEU A 949 -10.04 -40.62 -9.84
C LEU A 949 -10.43 -42.03 -9.37
N ILE A 950 -11.25 -42.11 -8.32
CA ILE A 950 -11.71 -43.39 -7.76
C ILE A 950 -12.62 -44.13 -8.75
N GLN A 951 -13.53 -43.43 -9.43
CA GLN A 951 -14.35 -44.01 -10.49
C GLN A 951 -13.50 -44.58 -11.63
N PHE A 952 -12.46 -43.85 -12.04
CA PHE A 952 -11.54 -44.31 -13.08
C PHE A 952 -10.71 -45.53 -12.63
N LEU A 953 -10.19 -45.52 -11.39
CA LEU A 953 -9.49 -46.67 -10.82
C LEU A 953 -10.40 -47.90 -10.67
N ASN A 954 -11.65 -47.71 -10.22
CA ASN A 954 -12.63 -48.80 -10.11
C ASN A 954 -13.02 -49.36 -11.48
N ALA A 955 -13.25 -48.51 -12.49
CA ALA A 955 -13.49 -48.94 -13.85
C ALA A 955 -12.30 -49.75 -14.40
N THR A 956 -11.08 -49.26 -14.17
CA THR A 956 -9.83 -49.96 -14.56
C THR A 956 -9.70 -51.31 -13.85
N ALA A 957 -9.96 -51.36 -12.54
CA ALA A 957 -9.90 -52.56 -11.73
C ALA A 957 -10.93 -53.62 -12.16
N LYS A 958 -12.15 -53.19 -12.55
CA LYS A 958 -13.20 -54.08 -13.06
C LYS A 958 -12.90 -54.61 -14.47
N VAL A 959 -12.36 -53.78 -15.35
CA VAL A 959 -11.96 -54.24 -16.69
C VAL A 959 -10.77 -55.20 -16.60
N GLY A 960 -9.84 -54.96 -15.67
CA GLY A 960 -8.68 -55.81 -15.44
C GLY A 960 -7.66 -55.75 -16.58
N VAL A 961 -7.66 -54.65 -17.35
CA VAL A 961 -6.80 -54.44 -18.52
C VAL A 961 -6.15 -53.06 -18.48
N LEU A 962 -4.83 -53.01 -18.68
CA LEU A 962 -4.05 -51.79 -18.82
C LEU A 962 -3.62 -51.61 -20.30
N PRO A 963 -3.73 -50.40 -20.86
CA PRO A 963 -3.16 -50.09 -22.17
C PRO A 963 -1.62 -50.02 -22.12
N THR A 964 -0.98 -49.79 -23.26
CA THR A 964 0.47 -49.57 -23.35
C THR A 964 0.89 -48.21 -22.80
N SER A 965 0.06 -47.17 -22.97
CA SER A 965 0.34 -45.82 -22.43
C SER A 965 -0.29 -45.66 -21.05
N ILE A 966 0.49 -45.86 -19.98
CA ILE A 966 0.06 -45.71 -18.57
C ILE A 966 0.98 -44.80 -17.77
N ASP A 967 1.83 -44.03 -18.44
CA ASP A 967 2.85 -43.14 -17.86
C ASP A 967 2.30 -41.78 -17.42
N GLU A 968 0.97 -41.63 -17.31
CA GLU A 968 0.35 -40.43 -16.78
C GLU A 968 0.80 -40.18 -15.33
N GLU A 969 1.07 -38.93 -15.00
CA GLU A 969 1.41 -38.50 -13.65
C GLU A 969 0.19 -37.94 -12.93
N VAL A 970 0.16 -38.13 -11.62
CA VAL A 970 -0.86 -37.61 -10.72
C VAL A 970 -0.18 -37.06 -9.48
N ASN A 971 -0.77 -36.01 -8.91
CA ASN A 971 -0.42 -35.50 -7.60
C ASN A 971 -1.61 -35.76 -6.64
N LEU A 972 -1.33 -36.11 -5.39
CA LEU A 972 -2.35 -36.41 -4.37
C LEU A 972 -2.02 -35.65 -3.09
N SER A 973 -2.87 -34.68 -2.74
CA SER A 973 -2.66 -33.78 -1.60
C SER A 973 -3.39 -34.32 -0.37
N PRO A 974 -2.70 -34.76 0.71
CA PRO A 974 -3.39 -35.32 1.87
C PRO A 974 -4.31 -34.31 2.57
N VAL A 975 -5.54 -34.71 2.90
CA VAL A 975 -6.59 -33.79 3.39
C VAL A 975 -6.23 -33.06 4.69
N ASP A 976 -5.55 -33.74 5.61
CA ASP A 976 -5.10 -33.20 6.88
C ASP A 976 -4.00 -32.16 6.69
N VAL A 977 -3.08 -32.40 5.76
CA VAL A 977 -2.03 -31.44 5.40
C VAL A 977 -2.64 -30.20 4.72
N VAL A 978 -3.58 -30.39 3.80
CA VAL A 978 -4.32 -29.28 3.16
C VAL A 978 -5.07 -28.46 4.21
N ALA A 979 -5.78 -29.10 5.14
CA ALA A 979 -6.50 -28.41 6.21
C ALA A 979 -5.57 -27.63 7.14
N ALA A 980 -4.45 -28.24 7.57
CA ALA A 980 -3.42 -27.61 8.37
C ALA A 980 -2.85 -26.36 7.68
N PHE A 981 -2.59 -26.44 6.39
CA PHE A 981 -2.01 -25.34 5.63
C PHE A 981 -2.99 -24.20 5.40
N VAL A 982 -4.26 -24.51 5.13
CA VAL A 982 -5.32 -23.49 5.07
C VAL A 982 -5.44 -22.74 6.40
N VAL A 983 -5.45 -23.46 7.53
CA VAL A 983 -5.55 -22.83 8.85
C VAL A 983 -4.29 -22.02 9.17
N LYS A 984 -3.09 -22.56 8.94
CA LYS A 984 -1.85 -21.81 9.17
C LYS A 984 -1.76 -20.53 8.33
N LEU A 985 -2.08 -20.59 7.03
CA LEU A 985 -2.12 -19.41 6.17
C LEU A 985 -3.19 -18.40 6.63
N SER A 986 -4.34 -18.88 7.10
CA SER A 986 -5.41 -18.00 7.59
C SER A 986 -5.06 -17.26 8.88
N LEU A 987 -4.21 -17.87 9.71
CA LEU A 987 -3.74 -17.31 10.96
C LEU A 987 -2.49 -16.45 10.78
N ASP A 988 -1.88 -16.37 9.61
CA ASP A 988 -0.76 -15.47 9.39
C ASP A 988 -1.23 -14.00 9.33
N HIS A 989 -0.77 -13.19 10.28
CA HIS A 989 -1.15 -11.78 10.37
C HIS A 989 -0.59 -10.91 9.23
N GLU A 990 0.55 -11.29 8.65
CA GLU A 990 1.20 -10.62 7.50
C GLU A 990 0.54 -11.01 6.18
N GLN A 991 -0.37 -12.00 6.21
CA GLN A 991 -0.99 -12.48 5.00
C GLN A 991 -1.98 -11.45 4.43
N ALA A 992 -1.57 -10.81 3.35
CA ALA A 992 -2.45 -10.01 2.49
C ALA A 992 -3.58 -10.86 1.87
N PRO A 993 -4.78 -10.28 1.65
CA PRO A 993 -5.86 -10.90 0.89
C PRO A 993 -5.40 -11.37 -0.49
N GLY A 994 -5.93 -12.50 -0.97
CA GLY A 994 -5.52 -13.04 -2.27
C GLY A 994 -5.77 -14.54 -2.44
N VAL A 995 -5.07 -15.13 -3.40
CA VAL A 995 -5.24 -16.53 -3.82
C VAL A 995 -4.02 -17.36 -3.42
N PHE A 996 -4.28 -18.60 -3.00
CA PHE A 996 -3.26 -19.57 -2.59
C PHE A 996 -3.53 -20.93 -3.23
N HIS A 997 -2.53 -21.53 -3.85
CA HIS A 997 -2.59 -22.90 -4.35
C HIS A 997 -2.13 -23.86 -3.24
N VAL A 998 -3.07 -24.36 -2.46
CA VAL A 998 -2.80 -25.33 -1.40
C VAL A 998 -2.85 -26.74 -2.00
N ASP A 999 -1.84 -27.06 -2.81
CA ASP A 999 -1.71 -28.33 -3.53
C ASP A 999 -0.27 -28.82 -3.51
N THR A 1000 -0.07 -30.14 -3.49
CA THR A 1000 1.27 -30.73 -3.46
C THR A 1000 2.01 -30.53 -4.79
N PRO A 1001 3.29 -30.11 -4.77
CA PRO A 1001 4.12 -30.03 -5.97
C PRO A 1001 4.60 -31.41 -6.44
N HIS A 1002 4.36 -32.47 -5.66
CA HIS A 1002 4.92 -33.80 -5.88
C HIS A 1002 4.03 -34.63 -6.82
N TYR A 1003 4.51 -34.86 -8.04
CA TYR A 1003 3.90 -35.73 -9.03
C TYR A 1003 4.51 -37.13 -8.96
N PHE A 1004 3.69 -38.16 -9.16
CA PHE A 1004 4.15 -39.53 -9.28
C PHE A 1004 3.34 -40.30 -10.33
N SER A 1005 3.93 -41.37 -10.88
CA SER A 1005 3.32 -42.14 -11.95
C SER A 1005 2.07 -42.91 -11.47
N MET A 1006 1.01 -42.89 -12.27
CA MET A 1006 -0.19 -43.72 -12.11
C MET A 1006 0.13 -45.23 -11.99
N LYS A 1007 1.29 -45.68 -12.51
CA LYS A 1007 1.81 -47.05 -12.30
C LYS A 1007 1.86 -47.47 -10.84
N ALA A 1008 2.17 -46.55 -9.92
CA ALA A 1008 2.21 -46.85 -8.49
C ALA A 1008 0.82 -47.24 -7.94
N LEU A 1009 -0.24 -46.56 -8.39
CA LEU A 1009 -1.62 -46.89 -8.01
C LEU A 1009 -2.07 -48.23 -8.59
N TYR A 1010 -1.68 -48.52 -9.84
CA TYR A 1010 -1.97 -49.83 -10.46
C TYR A 1010 -1.22 -50.97 -9.77
N LYS A 1011 0.04 -50.74 -9.37
CA LYS A 1011 0.84 -51.70 -8.58
C LYS A 1011 0.17 -51.98 -7.24
N ALA A 1012 -0.29 -50.95 -6.52
CA ALA A 1012 -1.02 -51.12 -5.27
C ALA A 1012 -2.35 -51.89 -5.45
N LEU A 1013 -3.09 -51.65 -6.54
CA LEU A 1013 -4.26 -52.48 -6.88
C LEU A 1013 -3.88 -53.96 -7.09
N ALA A 1014 -2.79 -54.22 -7.82
CA ALA A 1014 -2.31 -55.58 -8.06
C ALA A 1014 -1.89 -56.28 -6.76
N ASN A 1015 -1.20 -55.58 -5.86
CA ASN A 1015 -0.82 -56.07 -4.53
C ASN A 1015 -2.04 -56.47 -3.69
N ASN A 1016 -3.17 -55.76 -3.84
CA ASN A 1016 -4.44 -56.07 -3.20
C ASN A 1016 -5.29 -57.12 -3.96
N GLY A 1017 -4.67 -57.90 -4.83
CA GLY A 1017 -5.27 -59.07 -5.47
C GLY A 1017 -6.22 -58.75 -6.62
N PHE A 1018 -6.09 -57.59 -7.27
CA PHE A 1018 -6.74 -57.30 -8.55
C PHE A 1018 -5.87 -57.78 -9.72
N THR A 1019 -6.46 -58.47 -10.68
CA THR A 1019 -5.73 -58.94 -11.86
C THR A 1019 -5.74 -57.88 -12.96
N LEU A 1020 -4.59 -57.26 -13.24
CA LEU A 1020 -4.42 -56.25 -14.28
C LEU A 1020 -3.52 -56.80 -15.40
N ASN A 1021 -4.10 -57.09 -16.57
CA ASN A 1021 -3.36 -57.62 -17.72
C ASN A 1021 -3.01 -56.50 -18.71
N HIS A 1022 -1.84 -56.54 -19.32
CA HIS A 1022 -1.50 -55.59 -20.39
C HIS A 1022 -2.19 -55.97 -21.71
N SER A 1023 -2.62 -54.95 -22.46
CA SER A 1023 -3.22 -55.09 -23.80
C SER A 1023 -2.37 -54.42 -24.87
N THR A 1024 -2.67 -54.71 -26.15
CA THR A 1024 -2.07 -54.03 -27.30
C THR A 1024 -2.71 -52.66 -27.59
N ASN A 1025 -3.77 -52.28 -26.86
CA ASN A 1025 -4.42 -50.99 -27.03
C ASN A 1025 -3.49 -49.86 -26.57
N LYS A 1026 -3.55 -48.71 -27.24
CA LYS A 1026 -2.65 -47.58 -26.96
C LYS A 1026 -3.11 -46.77 -25.76
N THR A 1027 -4.42 -46.53 -25.64
CA THR A 1027 -5.00 -45.63 -24.64
C THR A 1027 -6.14 -46.30 -23.86
N PHE A 1028 -6.53 -45.71 -22.72
CA PHE A 1028 -7.73 -46.14 -22.00
C PHE A 1028 -9.01 -45.90 -22.80
N GLY A 1029 -9.05 -44.87 -23.65
CA GLY A 1029 -10.18 -44.63 -24.56
C GLY A 1029 -10.41 -45.80 -25.52
N ASP A 1030 -9.34 -46.42 -26.02
CA ASP A 1030 -9.42 -47.64 -26.81
C ASP A 1030 -9.96 -48.81 -25.96
N VAL A 1031 -9.48 -48.96 -24.73
CA VAL A 1031 -9.90 -50.06 -23.83
C VAL A 1031 -11.40 -49.96 -23.50
N PHE A 1032 -11.87 -48.79 -23.10
CA PHE A 1032 -13.29 -48.57 -22.75
C PHE A 1032 -14.20 -48.44 -23.97
N GLY A 1033 -13.65 -48.09 -25.15
CA GLY A 1033 -14.42 -47.86 -26.37
C GLY A 1033 -15.19 -49.08 -26.88
N TRP A 1034 -14.68 -50.29 -26.62
CA TRP A 1034 -15.27 -51.57 -27.07
C TRP A 1034 -16.18 -52.23 -26.03
N LEU A 1035 -16.26 -51.69 -24.81
CA LEU A 1035 -17.10 -52.23 -23.76
C LEU A 1035 -18.52 -51.71 -23.89
N ASP A 1036 -19.49 -52.60 -23.71
CA ASP A 1036 -20.90 -52.21 -23.67
C ASP A 1036 -21.18 -51.46 -22.37
N SER A 1037 -21.35 -50.14 -22.48
CA SER A 1037 -21.63 -49.25 -21.36
C SER A 1037 -23.00 -49.47 -20.73
N THR A 1038 -23.87 -50.30 -21.32
CA THR A 1038 -25.18 -50.67 -20.74
C THR A 1038 -25.08 -51.82 -19.74
N VAL A 1039 -23.95 -52.54 -19.72
CA VAL A 1039 -23.72 -53.73 -18.87
C VAL A 1039 -23.24 -53.36 -17.46
N ASP A 1040 -22.42 -52.32 -17.32
CA ASP A 1040 -21.95 -51.81 -16.03
C ASP A 1040 -21.76 -50.29 -16.12
N SER A 1041 -22.35 -49.55 -15.18
CA SER A 1041 -22.25 -48.09 -15.12
C SER A 1041 -20.81 -47.58 -14.95
N ASP A 1042 -19.93 -48.38 -14.34
CA ASP A 1042 -18.52 -48.01 -14.15
C ASP A 1042 -17.76 -48.00 -15.48
N PHE A 1043 -18.15 -48.83 -16.46
CA PHE A 1043 -17.56 -48.77 -17.80
C PHE A 1043 -17.97 -47.52 -18.56
N ALA A 1044 -19.22 -47.08 -18.38
CA ALA A 1044 -19.69 -45.81 -18.93
C ALA A 1044 -18.89 -44.62 -18.37
N LEU A 1045 -18.63 -44.64 -17.05
CA LEU A 1045 -17.79 -43.62 -16.38
C LEU A 1045 -16.33 -43.70 -16.83
N GLY A 1046 -15.74 -44.90 -16.92
CA GLY A 1046 -14.38 -45.09 -17.44
C GLY A 1046 -14.22 -44.51 -18.85
N LYS A 1047 -15.20 -44.79 -19.74
CA LYS A 1047 -15.25 -44.22 -21.09
C LYS A 1047 -15.35 -42.70 -21.05
N LEU A 1048 -16.27 -42.14 -20.26
CA LEU A 1048 -16.44 -40.70 -20.11
C LEU A 1048 -15.12 -40.03 -19.68
N TRP A 1049 -14.48 -40.52 -18.61
CA TRP A 1049 -13.26 -39.93 -18.08
C TRP A 1049 -12.06 -40.07 -19.02
N SER A 1050 -11.95 -41.17 -19.75
CA SER A 1050 -10.88 -41.38 -20.74
C SER A 1050 -11.00 -40.49 -21.99
N SER A 1051 -12.16 -39.88 -22.22
CA SER A 1051 -12.44 -39.06 -23.41
C SER A 1051 -12.26 -37.55 -23.20
N ARG A 1052 -11.89 -37.10 -22.00
CA ARG A 1052 -11.75 -35.66 -21.70
C ARG A 1052 -10.46 -35.10 -22.28
N SER A 1053 -10.55 -33.89 -22.84
CA SER A 1053 -9.37 -33.14 -23.29
C SER A 1053 -8.43 -32.84 -22.12
N PRO A 1054 -7.11 -32.86 -22.35
CA PRO A 1054 -6.14 -32.38 -21.36
C PRO A 1054 -6.40 -30.90 -21.04
N ARG A 1055 -6.06 -30.48 -19.82
CA ARG A 1055 -6.23 -29.07 -19.43
C ARG A 1055 -5.25 -28.13 -20.10
N ASN A 1056 -4.08 -28.63 -20.51
CA ASN A 1056 -2.95 -27.87 -21.02
C ASN A 1056 -2.55 -26.73 -20.07
N VAL A 1057 -2.38 -27.07 -18.79
CA VAL A 1057 -2.02 -26.13 -17.73
C VAL A 1057 -0.81 -26.66 -16.96
N ILE A 1058 0.15 -25.78 -16.71
CA ILE A 1058 1.24 -25.99 -15.75
C ILE A 1058 0.89 -25.18 -14.49
N TYR A 1059 0.66 -25.86 -13.37
CA TYR A 1059 0.38 -25.18 -12.12
C TYR A 1059 1.66 -24.60 -11.50
N ASP A 1060 1.60 -23.34 -11.08
CA ASP A 1060 2.67 -22.68 -10.33
C ASP A 1060 2.15 -22.39 -8.92
N HIS A 1061 2.76 -23.07 -7.95
CA HIS A 1061 2.41 -22.96 -6.52
C HIS A 1061 3.46 -22.16 -5.75
N SER A 1062 4.39 -21.49 -6.44
CA SER A 1062 5.63 -21.01 -5.84
C SER A 1062 5.39 -19.95 -4.75
N VAL A 1063 4.35 -19.11 -4.89
CA VAL A 1063 4.00 -18.12 -3.86
C VAL A 1063 3.52 -18.83 -2.60
N THR A 1064 2.62 -19.79 -2.76
CA THR A 1064 2.02 -20.51 -1.63
C THR A 1064 3.04 -21.40 -0.92
N LEU A 1065 3.90 -22.10 -1.67
CA LEU A 1065 4.92 -22.97 -1.11
C LEU A 1065 5.98 -22.18 -0.32
N ARG A 1066 6.43 -21.02 -0.83
CA ARG A 1066 7.35 -20.14 -0.08
C ARG A 1066 6.75 -19.69 1.25
N LYS A 1067 5.46 -19.31 1.24
CA LYS A 1067 4.75 -18.89 2.46
C LYS A 1067 4.60 -20.02 3.47
N LEU A 1068 4.24 -21.21 3.00
CA LEU A 1068 4.18 -22.39 3.86
C LEU A 1068 5.55 -22.73 4.44
N GLU A 1069 6.61 -22.64 3.64
CA GLU A 1069 7.98 -22.89 4.12
C GLU A 1069 8.38 -21.93 5.26
N LYS A 1070 8.06 -20.63 5.14
CA LYS A 1070 8.22 -19.65 6.23
C LYS A 1070 7.45 -20.04 7.50
N LEU A 1071 6.27 -20.65 7.36
CA LEU A 1071 5.44 -21.14 8.46
C LEU A 1071 5.86 -22.55 8.97
N GLY A 1072 7.03 -23.03 8.55
CA GLY A 1072 7.57 -24.35 8.90
C GLY A 1072 6.77 -25.51 8.33
N CYS A 1073 6.12 -25.31 7.18
CA CYS A 1073 5.23 -26.26 6.52
C CYS A 1073 5.76 -26.73 5.17
N ARG A 1074 5.61 -28.03 4.89
CA ARG A 1074 5.93 -28.60 3.58
C ARG A 1074 5.06 -29.80 3.25
N PHE A 1075 4.76 -29.99 1.97
CA PHE A 1075 4.19 -31.24 1.50
C PHE A 1075 5.29 -32.31 1.42
N GLU A 1076 5.02 -33.47 2.00
CA GLU A 1076 5.91 -34.64 1.88
C GLU A 1076 5.60 -35.42 0.60
N GLU A 1077 6.62 -36.05 0.01
CA GLU A 1077 6.44 -36.92 -1.16
C GLU A 1077 5.61 -38.17 -0.79
N PRO A 1078 4.60 -38.55 -1.59
CA PRO A 1078 3.83 -39.76 -1.36
C PRO A 1078 4.71 -41.02 -1.43
N THR A 1079 4.81 -41.74 -0.31
CA THR A 1079 5.56 -43.01 -0.26
C THR A 1079 4.75 -44.18 -0.83
N GLU A 1080 5.40 -45.23 -1.35
CA GLU A 1080 4.71 -46.46 -1.77
C GLU A 1080 3.85 -47.05 -0.64
N ALA A 1081 4.32 -46.98 0.61
CA ALA A 1081 3.59 -47.45 1.77
C ALA A 1081 2.29 -46.66 2.03
N TRP A 1082 2.31 -45.34 1.82
CA TRP A 1082 1.10 -44.52 1.92
C TRP A 1082 0.12 -44.81 0.79
N ILE A 1083 0.62 -44.95 -0.45
CA ILE A 1083 -0.21 -45.30 -1.61
C ILE A 1083 -0.93 -46.64 -1.39
N GLU A 1084 -0.23 -47.63 -0.84
CA GLU A 1084 -0.80 -48.93 -0.50
C GLU A 1084 -1.93 -48.78 0.54
N LYS A 1085 -1.70 -48.06 1.65
CA LYS A 1085 -2.74 -47.79 2.66
C LYS A 1085 -3.97 -47.10 2.07
N PHE A 1086 -3.75 -46.10 1.21
CA PHE A 1086 -4.83 -45.38 0.54
C PHE A 1086 -5.68 -46.30 -0.33
N ILE A 1087 -5.07 -47.18 -1.12
CA ILE A 1087 -5.78 -48.16 -1.95
C ILE A 1087 -6.49 -49.22 -1.09
N CYS A 1088 -5.83 -49.76 -0.05
CA CYS A 1088 -6.47 -50.70 0.88
C CYS A 1088 -7.75 -50.10 1.48
N HIS A 1089 -7.68 -48.85 1.92
CA HIS A 1089 -8.82 -48.15 2.50
C HIS A 1089 -9.99 -47.99 1.51
N LEU A 1090 -9.70 -47.65 0.24
CA LEU A 1090 -10.73 -47.55 -0.81
C LEU A 1090 -11.41 -48.92 -1.09
N ILE A 1091 -10.66 -50.01 -0.97
CA ILE A 1091 -11.20 -51.37 -1.11
C ILE A 1091 -12.07 -51.74 0.11
N GLU A 1092 -11.64 -51.43 1.32
CA GLU A 1092 -12.41 -51.64 2.55
C GLU A 1092 -13.74 -50.88 2.53
N GLN A 1093 -13.75 -49.65 2.01
CA GLN A 1093 -14.96 -48.87 1.76
C GLN A 1093 -15.84 -49.41 0.62
N LYS A 1094 -15.39 -50.45 -0.09
CA LYS A 1094 -16.01 -50.98 -1.32
C LYS A 1094 -16.16 -49.92 -2.41
N ALA A 1095 -15.27 -48.92 -2.43
CA ALA A 1095 -15.22 -47.89 -3.47
C ALA A 1095 -14.55 -48.42 -4.74
N ILE A 1096 -13.60 -49.34 -4.57
CA ILE A 1096 -13.01 -50.14 -5.63
C ILE A 1096 -13.41 -51.59 -5.39
N SER A 1097 -13.95 -52.25 -6.42
CA SER A 1097 -14.52 -53.60 -6.31
C SER A 1097 -14.02 -54.51 -7.43
N LYS A 1098 -13.85 -55.80 -7.13
CA LYS A 1098 -13.52 -56.81 -8.14
C LYS A 1098 -14.73 -57.02 -9.06
N SER A 1099 -14.48 -57.26 -10.34
CA SER A 1099 -15.53 -57.61 -11.31
C SER A 1099 -16.25 -58.90 -10.92
N ASP A 1100 -17.57 -58.94 -11.14
CA ASP A 1100 -18.33 -60.19 -11.08
C ASP A 1100 -17.82 -61.17 -12.16
N PRO A 1101 -17.45 -62.41 -11.80
CA PRO A 1101 -17.07 -63.45 -12.76
C PRO A 1101 -18.10 -63.66 -13.88
N ASP A 1102 -19.39 -63.41 -13.64
CA ASP A 1102 -20.46 -63.59 -14.63
C ASP A 1102 -20.54 -62.44 -15.65
N LEU A 1103 -20.14 -61.22 -15.27
CA LEU A 1103 -20.00 -60.09 -16.22
C LEU A 1103 -18.86 -60.33 -17.22
N LEU A 1104 -17.85 -61.08 -16.81
CA LEU A 1104 -16.74 -61.53 -17.67
C LEU A 1104 -17.15 -62.61 -18.69
N HIS A 1105 -18.25 -63.33 -18.45
CA HIS A 1105 -18.79 -64.31 -19.39
C HIS A 1105 -19.55 -63.68 -20.56
N LEU A 1106 -20.23 -62.55 -20.36
CA LEU A 1106 -20.87 -61.76 -21.43
C LEU A 1106 -19.84 -61.11 -22.38
N GLY A 1107 -18.63 -60.82 -21.89
CA GLY A 1107 -17.51 -60.27 -22.68
C GLY A 1107 -16.65 -61.29 -23.45
N GLN A 1108 -17.02 -62.59 -23.47
CA GLN A 1108 -16.22 -63.63 -24.14
C GLN A 1108 -16.13 -63.45 -25.67
N PHE A 1109 -17.03 -62.69 -26.30
CA PHE A 1109 -16.88 -62.28 -27.71
C PHE A 1109 -15.78 -61.22 -27.92
N THR A 1110 -15.44 -60.43 -26.90
CA THR A 1110 -14.51 -59.28 -26.97
C THR A 1110 -13.09 -59.65 -26.51
N ARG A 1111 -12.92 -60.51 -25.49
CA ARG A 1111 -11.58 -61.01 -25.06
C ARG A 1111 -10.82 -61.72 -26.20
N LYS A 1112 -11.51 -62.47 -27.06
CA LYS A 1112 -10.88 -63.10 -28.25
C LYS A 1112 -10.42 -62.10 -29.33
N ARG A 1113 -10.75 -60.81 -29.25
CA ARG A 1113 -10.27 -59.75 -30.15
C ARG A 1113 -9.20 -58.86 -29.50
N ILE A 1114 -9.25 -58.65 -28.18
CA ILE A 1114 -8.22 -57.92 -27.43
C ILE A 1114 -6.88 -58.71 -27.39
N PHE A 1115 -6.92 -60.03 -27.58
CA PHE A 1115 -5.76 -60.93 -27.53
C PHE A 1115 -5.44 -61.69 -28.85
N LYS A 1116 -5.80 -61.20 -30.05
CA LYS A 1116 -5.37 -61.77 -31.35
C LYS A 1116 -4.10 -61.04 -31.84
N ASN A 1117 -2.96 -61.62 -32.23
CA ASN A 1117 -2.53 -62.98 -32.60
C ASN A 1117 -0.96 -63.06 -32.49
N PRO A 1118 -0.20 -64.08 -32.95
CA PRO A 1118 0.59 -64.98 -32.13
C PRO A 1118 2.07 -65.03 -32.58
N ASP A 1119 2.89 -64.03 -32.30
CA ASP A 1119 4.32 -64.11 -32.65
C ASP A 1119 5.14 -63.49 -31.53
N TYR A 1120 5.40 -64.26 -30.46
CA TYR A 1120 6.71 -64.24 -29.80
C TYR A 1120 6.91 -65.54 -28.99
N PRO A 1121 8.09 -66.19 -29.09
CA PRO A 1121 8.27 -67.55 -28.59
C PRO A 1121 8.46 -67.57 -27.08
N SER A 1122 7.88 -68.60 -26.49
CA SER A 1122 8.18 -69.13 -25.16
C SER A 1122 9.68 -69.30 -24.90
N VAL A 1123 10.31 -68.36 -24.18
CA VAL A 1123 11.69 -68.53 -23.69
C VAL A 1123 11.86 -67.81 -22.33
N LEU A 1124 12.17 -68.63 -21.29
CA LEU A 1124 12.68 -68.31 -19.93
C LEU A 1124 11.63 -67.88 -18.89
N LEU A 1125 11.53 -68.44 -17.68
CA LEU A 1125 12.25 -69.52 -16.99
C LEU A 1125 11.44 -69.92 -15.74
N LYS A 1126 11.10 -71.21 -15.60
CA LYS A 1126 11.02 -71.85 -14.28
C LYS A 1126 12.44 -72.33 -13.94
N ALA A 1127 13.04 -71.81 -12.87
CA ALA A 1127 14.00 -72.53 -12.03
C ALA A 1127 14.37 -71.70 -10.77
N SER A 1128 13.84 -72.14 -9.62
CA SER A 1128 14.40 -72.14 -8.25
C SER A 1128 15.22 -70.95 -7.73
N ALA A 1129 14.66 -70.20 -6.77
CA ALA A 1129 14.99 -70.28 -5.32
C ALA A 1129 13.85 -69.65 -4.52
#